data_AF-A0A4Z0J772-F1
#
_entry.id   AF-A0A4Z0J772-F1
#
_cell.length_a   1.000
_cell.length_b   1.000
_cell.length_c   1.000
_cell.angle_alpha   90.00
_cell.angle_beta   90.00
_cell.angle_gamma   90.00
#
_symmetry.space_group_name_H-M   'P 1'
#
loop_
_entity.id
_entity.type
_entity.pdbx_description
1 polymer ?
#
loop_
_entity_poly.entity_id
_entity_poly.type
_entity_poly.pdbx_seq_one_letter_code
_entity_poly.pdbx_strand_id
1 'polypeptide(L)'
;MTPDGTQKLAGKYAFIPKFNGSGTTTVSVIGAEKPVTKKHTIAADLTTATKGAVGFKYTNVGFDAAGHSLDMNILYTDWGRLSETDPAYVETYTTMIYSNFRGAGWGDVTYQFVRSDSGAAENVTGLLTLTDIDGNQTVSITDSQWANIDNVYIPEGPDPLSGQTDNWLRYTENNGYLTLVSPDSGNTPSDGQYSMLTFTYTNQSALTFRYSDGLDGSVPTKMTAWGVNYIPQKPLATATVTPTLTVSDSDETTVLRDTVKDGESAYTYNLNQVIPDEWAQFYYGSVALTGTLPPNATITGFKVVDELGNDVTQFFTNASSGPAFKVTATADALQNSDFYGHRYTLQLTMSVPQTDQVQQLNFHAVTTIDGETQATNAVTTLVDKKHYLVTHYYIQGTTTSVAPDQRQRLIYGTPYTTSALTLDNYRLVGQVRTSGTFTDENQPAIYEYAPLTVTIPVKFVDQRGKEISPATSLTGRLATSYDANHLQRTLTGYDLKSVEHVTGTYTDHPAAIIFHYQAKTITIKIRDIDNYDNDLDQELGLKRTIQGLYNDPYQLSVLNVPQWSEIYSGAKSLLTGTYAQNRTITLRYKQAWNQPYLSYDGSETIPVFNGLDKLIGVMQIHPDVNENNTTVLIKPSGKYLVGTLDDDADISTFQQQATVAKGKSVTVTSNTGEKIRVSVSNSGVITIAHVNSKSLPVADKATISADGGWVEQFTTMKSAVKGLSSMTNYFDGETDYRQAVQKWPNGYTTSYDVTDPKHVRIIIRSSKGKTVYNKAKFSLSRVVTIKVGKTCWTFSGNAYGALTSQLVITNKTGNGKIYVQDLTSDGVLVRTEVGKIRHHQIMSLRSLNYGQYHEQDYDDEPEASSKDSGKVLEKLFLQRLKNGELQVTTTDSTGKVQRKIIYHLNPSTKLDSSFVLLSEERQADWLVHHSATVTYLKNSVQNELAVVQRNDSAKRSKRGVSLRSNNKLGTALPQTSEQTSHKTTMLASLGILVSFFAGVGEFLRGRRDE
;
A
#
# COMPACT_ATOMS: atom_id res chain seq x y z
N MET A 1 29.30 -21.19 -31.58
CA MET A 1 30.40 -20.38 -32.15
C MET A 1 31.71 -20.85 -31.54
N THR A 2 32.81 -20.86 -32.29
CA THR A 2 34.14 -21.12 -31.75
C THR A 2 34.83 -19.80 -31.40
N PRO A 3 35.26 -19.58 -30.15
CA PRO A 3 36.12 -18.46 -29.77
C PRO A 3 37.46 -18.49 -30.51
N ASP A 4 37.81 -17.39 -31.19
CA ASP A 4 39.09 -17.24 -31.92
C ASP A 4 40.17 -16.48 -31.12
N GLY A 5 39.89 -16.18 -29.85
CA GLY A 5 40.77 -15.44 -28.95
C GLY A 5 40.70 -13.90 -29.08
N THR A 6 39.97 -13.37 -30.06
CA THR A 6 39.77 -11.90 -30.23
C THR A 6 38.40 -11.44 -29.76
N GLN A 7 37.44 -12.35 -29.65
CA GLN A 7 36.07 -12.10 -29.21
C GLN A 7 36.00 -11.89 -27.70
N LYS A 8 35.18 -10.92 -27.27
CA LYS A 8 34.81 -10.73 -25.87
C LYS A 8 33.33 -10.99 -25.65
N LEU A 9 32.98 -11.61 -24.52
CA LEU A 9 31.59 -11.70 -24.07
C LEU A 9 31.10 -10.33 -23.63
N ALA A 10 29.88 -9.96 -24.03
CA ALA A 10 29.29 -8.70 -23.57
C ALA A 10 29.24 -8.63 -22.03
N GLY A 11 29.60 -7.48 -21.45
CA GLY A 11 29.71 -7.31 -20.00
C GLY A 11 28.42 -7.59 -19.20
N LYS A 12 27.25 -7.57 -19.87
CA LYS A 12 25.97 -7.97 -19.27
C LYS A 12 25.93 -9.44 -18.83
N TYR A 13 26.78 -10.32 -19.37
CA TYR A 13 26.86 -11.74 -19.03
C TYR A 13 27.82 -12.05 -17.87
N ALA A 14 28.21 -11.04 -17.08
CA ALA A 14 29.20 -11.21 -16.02
C ALA A 14 28.71 -12.03 -14.81
N PHE A 15 27.42 -12.30 -14.67
CA PHE A 15 26.92 -13.20 -13.62
C PHE A 15 27.27 -14.66 -13.95
N ILE A 16 28.01 -15.29 -13.06
CA ILE A 16 28.39 -16.71 -13.15
C ILE A 16 28.10 -17.38 -11.81
N PRO A 17 27.22 -18.39 -11.75
CA PRO A 17 26.99 -19.15 -10.52
C PRO A 17 28.27 -19.88 -10.10
N LYS A 18 28.86 -19.53 -8.95
CA LYS A 18 30.13 -20.11 -8.51
C LYS A 18 29.96 -20.75 -7.15
N PHE A 19 30.55 -21.94 -6.98
CA PHE A 19 30.72 -22.48 -5.64
C PHE A 19 31.63 -21.53 -4.85
N ASN A 20 31.12 -21.00 -3.76
CA ASN A 20 31.78 -19.98 -2.95
C ASN A 20 31.92 -18.61 -3.66
N GLY A 21 31.05 -18.30 -4.64
CA GLY A 21 31.04 -17.01 -5.34
C GLY A 21 30.81 -15.79 -4.43
N SER A 22 30.37 -16.02 -3.19
CA SER A 22 30.27 -15.00 -2.14
C SER A 22 31.01 -15.41 -0.84
N GLY A 23 31.98 -16.32 -0.91
CA GLY A 23 32.76 -16.76 0.27
C GLY A 23 32.03 -17.62 1.31
N THR A 24 30.74 -17.98 1.13
CA THR A 24 29.96 -18.75 2.13
C THR A 24 29.00 -19.82 1.56
N THR A 25 29.29 -20.41 0.39
CA THR A 25 28.37 -21.39 -0.21
C THR A 25 28.24 -22.66 0.63
N THR A 26 26.99 -23.03 0.92
CA THR A 26 26.64 -24.31 1.53
C THR A 26 25.81 -25.13 0.56
N VAL A 27 25.92 -26.45 0.64
CA VAL A 27 25.16 -27.39 -0.21
C VAL A 27 24.25 -28.25 0.64
N SER A 28 23.02 -28.43 0.21
CA SER A 28 22.06 -29.32 0.85
C SER A 28 21.23 -30.08 -0.16
N VAL A 29 20.73 -31.26 0.22
CA VAL A 29 19.81 -32.05 -0.61
C VAL A 29 18.42 -31.42 -0.58
N ILE A 30 17.83 -31.25 -1.75
CA ILE A 30 16.40 -30.99 -1.94
C ILE A 30 15.73 -32.35 -2.11
N GLY A 31 14.74 -32.67 -1.28
CA GLY A 31 14.04 -33.97 -1.34
C GLY A 31 14.64 -35.02 -0.41
N ALA A 32 14.64 -36.28 -0.85
CA ALA A 32 15.14 -37.40 -0.05
C ALA A 32 16.66 -37.55 -0.20
N GLU A 33 17.38 -37.50 0.92
CA GLU A 33 18.82 -37.74 0.95
C GLU A 33 19.15 -39.23 1.01
N LYS A 34 20.15 -39.64 0.22
CA LYS A 34 20.73 -40.98 0.25
C LYS A 34 22.05 -40.94 1.01
N PRO A 35 22.24 -41.79 2.03
CA PRO A 35 23.54 -41.91 2.69
C PRO A 35 24.64 -42.32 1.71
N VAL A 36 25.77 -41.61 1.76
CA VAL A 36 26.98 -41.90 1.00
C VAL A 36 28.17 -42.07 1.94
N THR A 37 29.12 -42.91 1.55
CA THR A 37 30.34 -43.18 2.33
C THR A 37 31.54 -42.33 1.87
N LYS A 38 31.43 -41.67 0.71
CA LYS A 38 32.47 -40.83 0.14
C LYS A 38 32.52 -39.47 0.87
N LYS A 39 33.70 -39.05 1.31
CA LYS A 39 33.90 -37.79 2.04
C LYS A 39 33.55 -36.58 1.15
N HIS A 40 33.03 -35.52 1.77
CA HIS A 40 32.66 -34.26 1.09
C HIS A 40 31.66 -34.45 -0.05
N THR A 41 30.80 -35.47 0.03
CA THR A 41 29.72 -35.70 -0.93
C THR A 41 28.40 -35.88 -0.22
N ILE A 42 27.32 -35.52 -0.91
CA ILE A 42 25.94 -35.78 -0.52
C ILE A 42 25.19 -36.29 -1.76
N ALA A 43 24.14 -37.08 -1.56
CA ALA A 43 23.37 -37.64 -2.66
C ALA A 43 21.86 -37.48 -2.48
N ALA A 44 21.19 -37.20 -3.59
CA ALA A 44 19.75 -37.16 -3.69
C ALA A 44 19.23 -38.50 -4.23
N ASP A 45 18.31 -39.16 -3.51
CA ASP A 45 17.72 -40.44 -3.92
C ASP A 45 16.73 -40.21 -5.08
N LEU A 46 16.97 -40.84 -6.23
CA LEU A 46 16.05 -40.81 -7.38
C LEU A 46 15.09 -42.00 -7.40
N THR A 47 15.24 -42.97 -6.50
CA THR A 47 14.40 -44.18 -6.47
C THR A 47 13.01 -43.86 -5.90
N THR A 48 12.98 -43.06 -4.84
CA THR A 48 11.76 -42.70 -4.11
C THR A 48 11.34 -41.23 -4.28
N ALA A 49 12.17 -40.44 -4.96
CA ALA A 49 11.91 -39.02 -5.15
C ALA A 49 10.70 -38.73 -6.04
N THR A 50 10.06 -37.58 -5.75
CA THR A 50 9.10 -36.98 -6.67
C THR A 50 9.85 -36.14 -7.70
N LYS A 51 9.63 -36.45 -8.98
CA LYS A 51 10.11 -35.68 -10.13
C LYS A 51 9.84 -34.18 -9.96
N GLY A 52 10.86 -33.35 -10.14
CA GLY A 52 10.80 -31.89 -9.96
C GLY A 52 10.89 -31.40 -8.52
N ALA A 53 11.01 -32.29 -7.53
CA ALA A 53 11.15 -31.96 -6.11
C ALA A 53 12.37 -32.65 -5.47
N VAL A 54 13.37 -32.97 -6.28
CA VAL A 54 14.63 -33.60 -5.85
C VAL A 54 15.81 -32.91 -6.51
N GLY A 55 16.92 -32.76 -5.78
CA GLY A 55 18.11 -32.12 -6.30
C GLY A 55 19.01 -31.55 -5.22
N PHE A 56 19.68 -30.44 -5.53
CA PHE A 56 20.63 -29.78 -4.63
C PHE A 56 20.40 -28.28 -4.58
N LYS A 57 20.51 -27.70 -3.38
CA LYS A 57 20.54 -26.25 -3.17
C LYS A 57 21.96 -25.82 -2.85
N TYR A 58 22.48 -24.87 -3.62
CA TYR A 58 23.75 -24.17 -3.38
C TYR A 58 23.43 -22.74 -2.96
N THR A 59 23.85 -22.34 -1.76
CA THR A 59 23.60 -20.98 -1.26
C THR A 59 24.65 -19.99 -1.77
N ASN A 60 24.24 -18.74 -1.96
CA ASN A 60 25.13 -17.61 -2.25
C ASN A 60 26.15 -17.89 -3.38
N VAL A 61 25.64 -18.32 -4.52
CA VAL A 61 26.44 -18.65 -5.72
C VAL A 61 26.88 -17.41 -6.50
N GLY A 62 26.44 -16.22 -6.12
CA GLY A 62 26.80 -14.95 -6.76
C GLY A 62 25.79 -13.86 -6.45
N PHE A 63 25.89 -12.73 -7.16
CA PHE A 63 25.03 -11.56 -6.95
C PHE A 63 24.37 -11.13 -8.26
N ASP A 64 23.13 -10.66 -8.17
CA ASP A 64 22.48 -10.00 -9.29
C ASP A 64 23.09 -8.62 -9.59
N ALA A 65 22.63 -7.96 -10.67
CA ALA A 65 23.12 -6.65 -11.08
C ALA A 65 22.86 -5.54 -10.03
N ALA A 66 21.90 -5.72 -9.13
CA ALA A 66 21.62 -4.81 -8.03
C ALA A 66 22.44 -5.14 -6.77
N GLY A 67 23.34 -6.13 -6.86
CA GLY A 67 24.29 -6.47 -5.82
C GLY A 67 23.72 -7.36 -4.72
N HIS A 68 22.59 -8.04 -4.95
CA HIS A 68 22.07 -8.96 -3.95
C HIS A 68 22.24 -10.45 -4.26
N SER A 69 22.42 -11.21 -3.17
CA SER A 69 22.88 -12.60 -3.19
C SER A 69 21.84 -13.56 -3.77
N LEU A 70 22.33 -14.53 -4.53
CA LEU A 70 21.56 -15.54 -5.23
C LEU A 70 21.96 -16.94 -4.79
N ASP A 71 20.98 -17.80 -4.59
CA ASP A 71 21.15 -19.25 -4.47
C ASP A 71 20.83 -19.92 -5.82
N MET A 72 21.36 -21.11 -6.02
CA MET A 72 21.05 -21.96 -7.17
C MET A 72 20.49 -23.30 -6.72
N ASN A 73 19.32 -23.65 -7.23
CA ASN A 73 18.75 -24.99 -7.09
C ASN A 73 19.00 -25.76 -8.39
N ILE A 74 19.69 -26.89 -8.30
CA ILE A 74 19.77 -27.86 -9.40
C ILE A 74 18.70 -28.91 -9.13
N LEU A 75 17.63 -28.89 -9.91
CA LEU A 75 16.46 -29.74 -9.74
C LEU A 75 16.39 -30.80 -10.84
N TYR A 76 16.21 -32.07 -10.46
CA TYR A 76 15.97 -33.15 -11.42
C TYR A 76 14.47 -33.32 -11.62
N THR A 77 14.00 -32.96 -12.81
CA THR A 77 12.59 -32.88 -13.19
C THR A 77 12.07 -34.16 -13.82
N ASP A 78 12.94 -34.96 -14.42
CA ASP A 78 12.65 -36.29 -14.95
C ASP A 78 13.95 -37.11 -15.05
N TRP A 79 13.86 -38.44 -15.12
CA TRP A 79 14.98 -39.36 -15.35
C TRP A 79 14.49 -40.75 -15.80
N GLY A 80 15.34 -41.44 -16.55
CA GLY A 80 15.16 -42.85 -16.91
C GLY A 80 16.05 -43.73 -16.06
N ARG A 81 15.45 -44.64 -15.28
CA ARG A 81 16.20 -45.65 -14.50
C ARG A 81 16.72 -46.76 -15.41
N LEU A 82 17.92 -47.26 -15.12
CA LEU A 82 18.51 -48.41 -15.83
C LEU A 82 17.88 -49.73 -15.41
N SER A 83 17.38 -49.78 -14.18
CA SER A 83 16.87 -50.97 -13.52
C SER A 83 15.85 -50.55 -12.48
N GLU A 84 14.74 -51.30 -12.36
CA GLU A 84 13.74 -51.07 -11.33
C GLU A 84 14.22 -51.54 -9.95
N THR A 85 15.20 -52.44 -9.91
CA THR A 85 15.72 -53.05 -8.66
C THR A 85 16.98 -52.35 -8.15
N ASP A 86 17.78 -51.72 -9.01
CA ASP A 86 19.00 -51.03 -8.58
C ASP A 86 18.70 -49.59 -8.12
N PRO A 87 19.36 -49.11 -7.06
CA PRO A 87 19.14 -47.77 -6.53
C PRO A 87 19.64 -46.72 -7.53
N ALA A 88 18.75 -45.82 -7.93
CA ALA A 88 19.09 -44.64 -8.73
C ALA A 88 19.29 -43.43 -7.81
N TYR A 89 20.36 -42.67 -8.00
CA TYR A 89 20.64 -41.45 -7.26
C TYR A 89 21.57 -40.52 -8.04
N VAL A 90 21.59 -39.24 -7.64
CA VAL A 90 22.61 -38.29 -8.11
C VAL A 90 23.44 -37.85 -6.91
N GLU A 91 24.75 -37.77 -7.07
CA GLU A 91 25.67 -37.25 -6.05
C GLU A 91 26.29 -35.91 -6.49
N THR A 92 26.57 -35.04 -5.51
CA THR A 92 27.39 -33.82 -5.68
C THR A 92 28.45 -33.76 -4.59
N TYR A 93 29.51 -32.99 -4.86
CA TYR A 93 30.44 -32.55 -3.83
C TYR A 93 29.87 -31.40 -3.01
N THR A 94 30.35 -31.24 -1.78
CA THR A 94 30.05 -30.11 -0.89
C THR A 94 31.03 -28.95 -1.05
N THR A 95 31.92 -29.00 -2.05
CA THR A 95 33.01 -28.04 -2.30
C THR A 95 33.05 -27.51 -3.73
N MET A 96 32.11 -27.95 -4.59
CA MET A 96 31.98 -27.53 -5.98
C MET A 96 30.56 -27.84 -6.47
N ILE A 97 30.13 -27.19 -7.55
CA ILE A 97 28.87 -27.52 -8.24
C ILE A 97 29.15 -28.70 -9.17
N TYR A 98 28.44 -29.81 -8.97
CA TYR A 98 28.73 -31.07 -9.65
C TYR A 98 27.48 -31.95 -9.72
N SER A 99 27.39 -32.84 -10.69
CA SER A 99 26.25 -33.77 -10.82
C SER A 99 26.68 -35.09 -11.43
N ASN A 100 26.62 -36.16 -10.63
CA ASN A 100 27.06 -37.49 -11.05
C ASN A 100 25.95 -38.50 -10.80
N PHE A 101 25.43 -39.06 -11.88
CA PHE A 101 24.30 -39.98 -11.91
C PHE A 101 24.78 -41.42 -11.69
N ARG A 102 24.04 -42.16 -10.87
CA ARG A 102 24.18 -43.60 -10.70
C ARG A 102 22.83 -44.27 -10.87
N GLY A 103 22.77 -45.34 -11.68
CA GLY A 103 21.53 -46.11 -11.88
C GLY A 103 20.44 -45.39 -12.70
N ALA A 104 20.72 -44.20 -13.23
CA ALA A 104 19.91 -43.49 -14.21
C ALA A 104 20.71 -43.35 -15.52
N GLY A 105 20.04 -43.51 -16.68
CA GLY A 105 20.68 -43.40 -18.00
C GLY A 105 20.50 -42.05 -18.68
N TRP A 106 19.55 -41.26 -18.19
CA TRP A 106 19.35 -39.87 -18.57
C TRP A 106 18.61 -39.13 -17.46
N GLY A 107 18.71 -37.80 -17.43
CA GLY A 107 18.02 -36.93 -16.48
C GLY A 107 17.73 -35.54 -17.05
N ASP A 108 16.51 -35.05 -16.84
CA ASP A 108 16.12 -33.66 -17.11
C ASP A 108 16.46 -32.79 -15.90
N VAL A 109 17.36 -31.84 -16.08
CA VAL A 109 17.88 -30.95 -15.05
C VAL A 109 17.39 -29.53 -15.27
N THR A 110 17.03 -28.85 -14.19
CA THR A 110 16.71 -27.42 -14.16
C THR A 110 17.65 -26.70 -13.20
N TYR A 111 18.42 -25.76 -13.72
CA TYR A 111 19.21 -24.81 -12.93
C TYR A 111 18.31 -23.61 -12.64
N GLN A 112 17.83 -23.46 -11.41
CA GLN A 112 16.95 -22.38 -11.00
C GLN A 112 17.70 -21.39 -10.10
N PHE A 113 17.57 -20.09 -10.40
CA PHE A 113 18.13 -19.00 -9.61
C PHE A 113 17.07 -18.41 -8.69
N VAL A 114 17.41 -18.30 -7.40
CA VAL A 114 16.52 -17.71 -6.40
C VAL A 114 17.30 -16.74 -5.51
N ARG A 115 16.62 -15.73 -5.02
CA ARG A 115 17.10 -14.80 -3.99
C ARG A 115 17.52 -15.52 -2.72
N SER A 116 18.74 -15.28 -2.20
CA SER A 116 19.19 -15.89 -0.94
C SER A 116 18.37 -15.41 0.27
N ASP A 117 17.91 -14.15 0.26
CA ASP A 117 17.17 -13.52 1.36
C ASP A 117 15.72 -14.03 1.50
N SER A 118 15.07 -14.36 0.38
CA SER A 118 13.64 -14.59 0.30
C SER A 118 13.27 -15.94 -0.32
N GLY A 119 14.20 -16.59 -1.02
CA GLY A 119 13.97 -17.82 -1.79
C GLY A 119 13.08 -17.62 -3.02
N ALA A 120 12.76 -16.38 -3.39
CA ALA A 120 11.97 -16.07 -4.58
C ALA A 120 12.80 -16.27 -5.85
N ALA A 121 12.19 -16.79 -6.92
CA ALA A 121 12.87 -16.88 -8.22
C ALA A 121 13.27 -15.50 -8.72
N GLU A 122 14.52 -15.38 -9.20
CA GLU A 122 15.09 -14.12 -9.68
C GLU A 122 15.56 -14.30 -11.13
N ASN A 123 15.20 -13.36 -12.00
CA ASN A 123 15.68 -13.40 -13.36
C ASN A 123 17.07 -12.79 -13.44
N VAL A 124 18.03 -13.53 -13.99
CA VAL A 124 19.42 -13.11 -14.11
C VAL A 124 19.86 -13.13 -15.57
N THR A 125 20.87 -12.31 -15.87
CA THR A 125 21.57 -12.30 -17.16
C THR A 125 22.99 -12.72 -16.89
N GLY A 126 23.45 -13.80 -17.52
CA GLY A 126 24.69 -14.44 -17.15
C GLY A 126 25.09 -15.55 -18.11
N LEU A 127 25.93 -16.45 -17.61
CA LEU A 127 26.38 -17.62 -18.34
C LEU A 127 26.49 -18.86 -17.45
N LEU A 128 26.60 -20.02 -18.10
CA LEU A 128 26.79 -21.33 -17.48
C LEU A 128 27.68 -22.16 -18.40
N THR A 129 28.74 -22.75 -17.85
CA THR A 129 29.64 -23.63 -18.61
C THR A 129 29.50 -25.07 -18.13
N LEU A 130 29.12 -25.94 -19.07
CA LEU A 130 29.14 -27.38 -18.89
C LEU A 130 30.44 -27.95 -19.46
N THR A 131 30.97 -29.00 -18.84
CA THR A 131 32.23 -29.67 -19.19
C THR A 131 32.14 -31.16 -18.95
N ASP A 132 33.20 -31.91 -19.26
CA ASP A 132 33.27 -33.37 -19.10
C ASP A 132 32.22 -34.10 -19.94
N ILE A 133 31.88 -33.53 -21.09
CA ILE A 133 30.94 -34.12 -22.04
C ILE A 133 31.76 -35.05 -22.93
N ASP A 134 31.91 -36.29 -22.47
CA ASP A 134 32.77 -37.33 -23.05
C ASP A 134 32.06 -38.68 -23.11
N GLY A 135 32.71 -39.76 -23.53
CA GLY A 135 32.19 -41.11 -23.31
C GLY A 135 30.82 -41.44 -23.93
N ASN A 136 30.43 -40.80 -25.04
CA ASN A 136 29.10 -40.76 -25.69
C ASN A 136 28.00 -40.01 -24.91
N GLN A 137 28.36 -39.19 -23.93
CA GLN A 137 27.42 -38.34 -23.23
C GLN A 137 26.80 -37.28 -24.15
N THR A 138 25.58 -36.86 -23.79
CA THR A 138 24.87 -35.80 -24.51
C THR A 138 24.28 -34.74 -23.58
N VAL A 139 24.21 -33.52 -24.11
CA VAL A 139 23.43 -32.41 -23.56
C VAL A 139 22.36 -32.03 -24.58
N SER A 140 21.10 -32.29 -24.27
CA SER A 140 19.96 -31.98 -25.14
C SER A 140 19.15 -30.80 -24.59
N ILE A 141 18.70 -29.93 -25.50
CA ILE A 141 18.00 -28.69 -25.19
C ILE A 141 16.71 -28.67 -26.01
N THR A 142 15.56 -28.45 -25.36
CA THR A 142 14.29 -28.34 -26.09
C THR A 142 14.26 -27.08 -26.96
N ASP A 143 13.51 -27.09 -28.06
CA ASP A 143 13.30 -25.90 -28.91
C ASP A 143 12.84 -24.68 -28.08
N SER A 144 11.99 -24.91 -27.08
CA SER A 144 11.47 -23.86 -26.21
C SER A 144 12.54 -23.25 -25.30
N GLN A 145 13.47 -24.05 -24.80
CA GLN A 145 14.59 -23.56 -24.00
C GLN A 145 15.65 -22.91 -24.89
N TRP A 146 15.90 -23.48 -26.07
CA TRP A 146 16.84 -22.96 -27.05
C TRP A 146 16.48 -21.52 -27.45
N ALA A 147 15.18 -21.22 -27.62
CA ALA A 147 14.69 -19.87 -27.88
C ALA A 147 14.99 -18.84 -26.76
N ASN A 148 15.36 -19.30 -25.56
CA ASN A 148 15.71 -18.47 -24.40
C ASN A 148 17.23 -18.44 -24.12
N ILE A 149 18.04 -19.06 -24.97
CA ILE A 149 19.50 -19.01 -24.92
C ILE A 149 19.96 -17.98 -25.94
N ASP A 150 20.85 -17.07 -25.53
CA ASP A 150 21.35 -16.02 -26.42
C ASP A 150 22.41 -16.57 -27.37
N ASN A 151 23.40 -17.29 -26.82
CA ASN A 151 24.49 -17.89 -27.60
C ASN A 151 25.03 -19.14 -26.91
N VAL A 152 25.57 -20.06 -27.72
CA VAL A 152 26.37 -21.21 -27.29
C VAL A 152 27.79 -21.10 -27.84
N TYR A 153 28.76 -21.12 -26.95
CA TYR A 153 30.19 -21.09 -27.28
C TYR A 153 30.79 -22.45 -27.00
N ILE A 154 31.58 -22.95 -27.95
CA ILE A 154 32.23 -24.25 -27.85
C ILE A 154 33.70 -24.04 -28.24
N PRO A 155 34.64 -24.13 -27.30
CA PRO A 155 36.04 -23.85 -27.59
C PRO A 155 36.69 -25.02 -28.32
N GLU A 156 37.63 -24.69 -29.22
CA GLU A 156 38.56 -25.65 -29.79
C GLU A 156 39.65 -25.98 -28.76
N GLY A 157 40.12 -27.21 -28.77
CA GLY A 157 41.24 -27.64 -27.94
C GLY A 157 42.00 -28.77 -28.60
N PRO A 158 43.14 -29.20 -28.04
CA PRO A 158 43.88 -30.34 -28.56
C PRO A 158 43.03 -31.61 -28.39
N ASP A 159 42.42 -32.06 -29.48
CA ASP A 159 41.61 -33.27 -29.52
C ASP A 159 42.54 -34.50 -29.49
N PRO A 160 42.49 -35.33 -28.44
CA PRO A 160 43.38 -36.47 -28.29
C PRO A 160 43.16 -37.58 -29.32
N LEU A 161 42.06 -37.54 -30.08
CA LEU A 161 41.69 -38.57 -31.05
C LEU A 161 42.08 -38.21 -32.48
N SER A 162 41.86 -36.96 -32.89
CA SER A 162 42.31 -36.48 -34.20
C SER A 162 43.76 -35.99 -34.19
N GLY A 163 44.31 -35.64 -33.01
CA GLY A 163 45.63 -35.02 -32.87
C GLY A 163 45.68 -33.58 -33.40
N GLN A 164 44.52 -32.97 -33.68
CA GLN A 164 44.38 -31.60 -34.17
C GLN A 164 43.76 -30.70 -33.10
N THR A 165 43.84 -29.38 -33.29
CA THR A 165 43.05 -28.43 -32.52
C THR A 165 41.67 -28.35 -33.16
N ASP A 166 40.69 -29.03 -32.56
CA ASP A 166 39.29 -29.07 -33.01
C ASP A 166 38.36 -29.10 -31.77
N ASN A 167 37.10 -28.76 -31.95
CA ASN A 167 36.04 -29.02 -31.00
C ASN A 167 35.41 -30.36 -31.39
N TRP A 168 35.50 -31.39 -30.54
CA TRP A 168 34.98 -32.72 -30.88
C TRP A 168 33.46 -32.86 -30.73
N LEU A 169 32.78 -31.92 -30.07
CA LEU A 169 31.33 -31.98 -29.89
C LEU A 169 30.63 -31.85 -31.25
N ARG A 170 29.63 -32.70 -31.48
CA ARG A 170 28.78 -32.68 -32.68
C ARG A 170 27.35 -32.34 -32.25
N TYR A 171 26.52 -31.91 -33.19
CA TYR A 171 25.11 -31.65 -32.92
C TYR A 171 24.19 -32.41 -33.87
N THR A 172 23.02 -32.76 -33.37
CA THR A 172 21.91 -33.30 -34.15
C THR A 172 20.61 -32.68 -33.65
N GLU A 173 19.63 -32.54 -34.55
CA GLU A 173 18.28 -32.08 -34.21
C GLU A 173 17.31 -33.24 -34.37
N ASN A 174 16.66 -33.68 -33.28
CA ASN A 174 15.70 -34.78 -33.29
C ASN A 174 14.61 -34.53 -32.25
N ASN A 175 13.36 -34.94 -32.53
CA ASN A 175 12.28 -35.00 -31.53
C ASN A 175 11.98 -33.68 -30.77
N GLY A 176 12.24 -32.50 -31.37
CA GLY A 176 12.07 -31.19 -30.71
C GLY A 176 13.19 -30.82 -29.74
N TYR A 177 14.35 -31.48 -29.86
CA TYR A 177 15.59 -31.18 -29.17
C TYR A 177 16.73 -30.88 -30.14
N LEU A 178 17.57 -29.92 -29.78
CA LEU A 178 18.94 -29.83 -30.24
C LEU A 178 19.83 -30.60 -29.25
N THR A 179 20.54 -31.61 -29.73
CA THR A 179 21.40 -32.49 -28.92
C THR A 179 22.86 -32.29 -29.29
N LEU A 180 23.67 -31.90 -28.31
CA LEU A 180 25.13 -31.83 -28.38
C LEU A 180 25.71 -33.14 -27.85
N VAL A 181 26.60 -33.79 -28.61
CA VAL A 181 27.10 -35.15 -28.35
C VAL A 181 28.61 -35.23 -28.45
N SER A 182 29.23 -35.97 -27.51
CA SER A 182 30.60 -36.45 -27.67
C SER A 182 30.62 -37.65 -28.63
N PRO A 183 31.42 -37.62 -29.70
CA PRO A 183 31.28 -38.53 -30.84
C PRO A 183 31.78 -39.96 -30.59
N ASP A 184 32.45 -40.22 -29.46
CA ASP A 184 33.02 -41.53 -29.12
C ASP A 184 33.10 -41.80 -27.61
N SER A 185 33.59 -42.99 -27.27
CA SER A 185 33.67 -43.51 -25.89
C SER A 185 34.91 -43.08 -25.11
N GLY A 186 35.76 -42.20 -25.64
CA GLY A 186 36.96 -41.69 -24.98
C GLY A 186 36.63 -40.79 -23.79
N ASN A 187 37.53 -40.75 -22.82
CA ASN A 187 37.38 -39.92 -21.62
C ASN A 187 38.21 -38.63 -21.74
N THR A 188 37.72 -37.55 -21.16
CA THR A 188 38.40 -36.25 -21.10
C THR A 188 38.72 -35.85 -19.67
N PRO A 189 39.73 -34.99 -19.43
CA PRO A 189 39.86 -34.31 -18.15
C PRO A 189 38.63 -33.43 -17.88
N SER A 190 38.26 -33.26 -16.61
CA SER A 190 37.09 -32.44 -16.23
C SER A 190 37.23 -30.96 -16.61
N ASP A 191 38.43 -30.49 -16.93
CA ASP A 191 38.77 -29.15 -17.42
C ASP A 191 39.21 -29.13 -18.90
N GLY A 192 38.94 -30.20 -19.65
CA GLY A 192 39.26 -30.29 -21.08
C GLY A 192 38.45 -29.29 -21.91
N GLN A 193 39.09 -28.25 -22.45
CA GLN A 193 38.40 -27.19 -23.18
C GLN A 193 37.54 -27.74 -24.35
N TYR A 194 38.06 -28.68 -25.14
CA TYR A 194 37.36 -29.25 -26.29
C TYR A 194 36.06 -30.02 -25.95
N SER A 195 35.83 -30.38 -24.68
CA SER A 195 34.60 -31.03 -24.19
C SER A 195 33.69 -30.09 -23.38
N MET A 196 33.88 -28.77 -23.51
CA MET A 196 33.08 -27.73 -22.86
C MET A 196 32.07 -27.08 -23.77
N LEU A 197 30.99 -26.58 -23.18
CA LEU A 197 30.08 -25.66 -23.84
C LEU A 197 29.58 -24.61 -22.85
N THR A 198 29.56 -23.35 -23.29
CA THR A 198 29.12 -22.20 -22.49
C THR A 198 27.85 -21.62 -23.08
N PHE A 199 26.79 -21.58 -22.28
CA PHE A 199 25.55 -20.89 -22.59
C PHE A 199 25.58 -19.47 -22.06
N THR A 200 25.12 -18.52 -22.85
CA THR A 200 24.76 -17.17 -22.38
C THR A 200 23.26 -16.99 -22.43
N TYR A 201 22.71 -16.26 -21.46
CA TYR A 201 21.26 -16.07 -21.32
C TYR A 201 20.95 -14.69 -20.74
N THR A 202 19.81 -14.13 -21.14
CA THR A 202 19.30 -12.85 -20.65
C THR A 202 17.96 -13.04 -19.96
N ASN A 203 17.83 -12.45 -18.76
CA ASN A 203 16.58 -12.33 -18.01
C ASN A 203 15.88 -13.70 -17.77
N GLN A 204 16.65 -14.72 -17.37
CA GLN A 204 16.15 -16.06 -17.09
C GLN A 204 16.25 -16.37 -15.60
N SER A 205 15.19 -16.92 -14.99
CA SER A 205 15.23 -17.46 -13.63
C SER A 205 15.50 -18.96 -13.58
N ALA A 206 15.46 -19.64 -14.73
CA ALA A 206 15.84 -21.03 -14.84
C ALA A 206 16.34 -21.40 -16.25
N LEU A 207 17.19 -22.43 -16.31
CA LEU A 207 17.65 -23.08 -17.54
C LEU A 207 17.43 -24.58 -17.43
N THR A 208 16.95 -25.21 -18.51
CA THR A 208 16.61 -26.63 -18.53
C THR A 208 17.41 -27.41 -19.56
N PHE A 209 17.95 -28.56 -19.17
CA PHE A 209 18.75 -29.42 -20.02
C PHE A 209 18.37 -30.88 -19.79
N ARG A 210 18.62 -31.75 -20.78
CA ARG A 210 18.64 -33.20 -20.61
C ARG A 210 20.07 -33.69 -20.73
N TYR A 211 20.54 -34.41 -19.72
CA TYR A 211 21.81 -35.14 -19.76
C TYR A 211 21.55 -36.61 -20.06
N SER A 212 22.39 -37.28 -20.85
CA SER A 212 22.26 -38.72 -21.13
C SER A 212 23.62 -39.39 -21.34
N ASP A 213 23.74 -40.66 -20.94
CA ASP A 213 24.88 -41.55 -21.23
C ASP A 213 24.59 -42.36 -22.51
N GLY A 214 24.67 -41.70 -23.66
CA GLY A 214 24.40 -42.27 -24.99
C GLY A 214 23.55 -41.39 -25.92
N LEU A 215 23.41 -41.83 -27.17
CA LEU A 215 22.61 -41.19 -28.21
C LEU A 215 21.09 -41.38 -27.97
N ASP A 216 20.43 -40.30 -27.56
CA ASP A 216 18.96 -40.10 -27.47
C ASP A 216 18.15 -41.35 -27.07
N GLY A 217 18.14 -41.68 -25.78
CA GLY A 217 17.17 -42.62 -25.20
C GLY A 217 17.27 -44.09 -25.66
N SER A 218 18.24 -44.45 -26.50
CA SER A 218 18.58 -45.85 -26.78
C SER A 218 19.47 -46.41 -25.66
N VAL A 219 19.24 -47.69 -25.32
CA VAL A 219 19.64 -48.37 -24.06
C VAL A 219 20.94 -47.82 -23.45
N PRO A 220 20.89 -47.24 -22.23
CA PRO A 220 22.07 -46.71 -21.56
C PRO A 220 23.14 -47.78 -21.40
N THR A 221 24.39 -47.40 -21.60
CA THR A 221 25.47 -48.39 -21.80
C THR A 221 26.28 -48.70 -20.55
N LYS A 222 26.18 -47.89 -19.48
CA LYS A 222 27.01 -48.04 -18.27
C LYS A 222 26.18 -48.07 -16.97
N MET A 223 26.45 -49.05 -16.10
CA MET A 223 25.95 -49.07 -14.71
C MET A 223 26.88 -48.32 -13.73
N THR A 224 27.98 -47.74 -14.23
CA THR A 224 28.92 -46.93 -13.46
C THR A 224 28.42 -45.50 -13.31
N ALA A 225 29.08 -44.71 -12.46
CA ALA A 225 28.75 -43.30 -12.33
C ALA A 225 29.15 -42.54 -13.60
N TRP A 226 28.31 -41.60 -14.03
CA TRP A 226 28.55 -40.72 -15.16
C TRP A 226 27.87 -39.37 -14.93
N GLY A 227 28.29 -38.30 -15.60
CA GLY A 227 27.61 -37.03 -15.49
C GLY A 227 28.28 -35.93 -16.31
N VAL A 228 27.51 -34.87 -16.53
CA VAL A 228 27.99 -33.62 -17.12
C VAL A 228 28.35 -32.67 -15.99
N ASN A 229 29.55 -32.11 -16.06
CA ASN A 229 30.10 -31.27 -15.00
C ASN A 229 29.81 -29.79 -15.24
N TYR A 230 29.99 -28.98 -14.18
CA TYR A 230 29.87 -27.53 -14.23
C TYR A 230 31.18 -26.90 -13.81
N ILE A 231 31.60 -25.85 -14.52
CA ILE A 231 32.69 -24.97 -14.08
C ILE A 231 32.26 -23.50 -14.18
N PRO A 232 32.70 -22.64 -13.24
CA PRO A 232 32.39 -21.21 -13.26
C PRO A 232 33.30 -20.41 -14.21
N GLN A 233 34.05 -21.09 -15.07
CA GLN A 233 34.98 -20.45 -16.00
C GLN A 233 34.48 -20.53 -17.43
N LYS A 234 35.04 -19.70 -18.32
CA LYS A 234 34.55 -19.51 -19.68
C LYS A 234 35.69 -19.32 -20.68
N PRO A 235 35.50 -19.70 -21.96
CA PRO A 235 36.54 -19.67 -22.97
C PRO A 235 36.79 -18.31 -23.64
N LEU A 236 36.29 -17.22 -23.06
CA LEU A 236 36.30 -15.88 -23.65
C LEU A 236 36.55 -14.84 -22.55
N ALA A 237 37.35 -13.82 -22.88
CA ALA A 237 37.45 -12.62 -22.04
C ALA A 237 36.09 -11.90 -21.97
N THR A 238 35.82 -11.20 -20.87
CA THR A 238 34.63 -10.34 -20.76
C THR A 238 34.95 -8.92 -21.22
N ALA A 239 34.04 -8.33 -21.97
CA ALA A 239 33.99 -6.89 -22.20
C ALA A 239 33.78 -6.17 -20.86
N THR A 240 34.20 -4.91 -20.77
CA THR A 240 34.14 -4.16 -19.52
C THR A 240 32.68 -4.08 -19.03
N VAL A 241 32.44 -4.51 -17.79
CA VAL A 241 31.12 -4.41 -17.17
C VAL A 241 30.85 -2.96 -16.81
N THR A 242 29.67 -2.46 -17.18
CA THR A 242 29.24 -1.09 -16.87
C THR A 242 29.22 -0.87 -15.35
N PRO A 243 30.01 0.08 -14.81
CA PRO A 243 30.00 0.38 -13.38
C PRO A 243 28.73 1.12 -12.98
N THR A 244 28.40 1.10 -11.69
CA THR A 244 27.30 1.91 -11.12
C THR A 244 27.81 2.84 -10.04
N LEU A 245 27.08 3.93 -9.83
CA LEU A 245 27.43 4.97 -8.88
C LEU A 245 26.19 5.35 -8.06
N THR A 246 26.34 5.41 -6.74
CA THR A 246 25.33 5.96 -5.83
C THR A 246 25.98 6.93 -4.85
N VAL A 247 25.14 7.70 -4.16
CA VAL A 247 25.55 8.61 -3.09
C VAL A 247 24.79 8.28 -1.80
N SER A 248 25.43 8.54 -0.67
CA SER A 248 24.86 8.38 0.67
C SER A 248 25.35 9.48 1.59
N ASP A 249 24.55 9.89 2.56
CA ASP A 249 24.92 10.78 3.66
C ASP A 249 24.45 10.24 5.03
N SER A 250 24.05 11.12 5.95
CA SER A 250 23.65 10.74 7.31
C SER A 250 22.27 10.09 7.39
N ASP A 251 21.35 10.38 6.46
CA ASP A 251 19.99 9.86 6.47
C ASP A 251 19.52 9.25 5.13
N GLU A 252 20.27 9.49 4.05
CA GLU A 252 20.00 8.97 2.72
C GLU A 252 21.12 7.98 2.35
N THR A 253 20.76 6.77 1.88
CA THR A 253 21.77 5.73 1.59
C THR A 253 21.54 5.07 0.24
N THR A 254 22.61 4.94 -0.55
CA THR A 254 22.61 4.23 -1.85
C THR A 254 21.56 4.81 -2.82
N VAL A 255 21.49 6.14 -2.89
CA VAL A 255 20.53 6.87 -3.73
C VAL A 255 21.21 7.51 -4.95
N LEU A 256 20.42 7.91 -5.95
CA LEU A 256 20.91 8.65 -7.11
C LEU A 256 20.89 10.17 -6.91
N ARG A 257 20.11 10.63 -5.92
CA ARG A 257 19.95 12.03 -5.53
C ARG A 257 19.91 12.12 -4.02
N ASP A 258 20.69 13.04 -3.48
CA ASP A 258 21.00 13.17 -2.06
C ASP A 258 21.06 14.65 -1.69
N THR A 259 20.74 14.98 -0.43
CA THR A 259 20.69 16.37 0.06
C THR A 259 21.48 16.53 1.36
N VAL A 260 22.70 17.05 1.24
CA VAL A 260 23.51 17.44 2.40
C VAL A 260 22.88 18.66 3.06
N LYS A 261 22.31 18.44 4.25
CA LYS A 261 21.50 19.43 4.97
C LYS A 261 22.34 20.55 5.55
N ASP A 262 21.69 21.67 5.86
CA ASP A 262 22.34 22.79 6.54
C ASP A 262 23.05 22.34 7.85
N GLY A 263 24.31 22.72 8.02
CA GLY A 263 25.17 22.25 9.12
C GLY A 263 25.94 20.93 8.87
N GLU A 264 25.59 20.15 7.85
CA GLU A 264 26.35 18.98 7.42
C GLU A 264 27.35 19.34 6.31
N SER A 265 28.37 18.50 6.16
CA SER A 265 29.45 18.75 5.19
C SER A 265 30.06 17.50 4.58
N ALA A 266 29.58 16.30 4.96
CA ALA A 266 30.15 15.04 4.54
C ALA A 266 29.09 14.17 3.88
N TYR A 267 29.47 13.50 2.80
CA TYR A 267 28.66 12.54 2.06
C TYR A 267 29.61 11.53 1.38
N THR A 268 29.11 10.42 0.87
CA THR A 268 29.93 9.34 0.32
C THR A 268 29.44 8.91 -1.06
N TYR A 269 30.32 8.95 -2.05
CA TYR A 269 30.07 8.28 -3.32
C TYR A 269 30.46 6.81 -3.22
N ASN A 270 29.59 5.92 -3.71
CA ASN A 270 29.80 4.48 -3.75
C ASN A 270 29.83 4.04 -5.22
N LEU A 271 31.01 3.74 -5.74
CA LEU A 271 31.20 3.26 -7.10
C LEU A 271 31.36 1.75 -7.07
N ASN A 272 30.43 1.03 -7.69
CA ASN A 272 30.47 -0.42 -7.82
C ASN A 272 31.05 -0.83 -9.17
N GLN A 273 32.13 -1.62 -9.15
CA GLN A 273 32.69 -2.28 -10.33
C GLN A 273 32.70 -3.79 -10.13
N VAL A 274 32.14 -4.52 -11.10
CA VAL A 274 32.29 -5.97 -11.17
C VAL A 274 33.56 -6.29 -11.94
N ILE A 275 34.41 -7.14 -11.38
CA ILE A 275 35.56 -7.74 -12.04
C ILE A 275 35.18 -9.20 -12.32
N PRO A 276 34.82 -9.56 -13.56
CA PRO A 276 34.40 -10.91 -13.94
C PRO A 276 35.42 -12.00 -13.57
N ASP A 277 34.96 -13.23 -13.39
CA ASP A 277 35.86 -14.38 -13.26
C ASP A 277 36.49 -14.68 -14.64
N GLU A 278 37.81 -14.84 -14.70
CA GLU A 278 38.57 -14.97 -15.94
C GLU A 278 39.56 -16.14 -15.88
N TRP A 279 39.88 -16.73 -17.03
CA TRP A 279 41.06 -17.59 -17.12
C TRP A 279 42.32 -16.75 -16.99
N ALA A 280 43.41 -17.35 -16.45
CA ALA A 280 44.68 -16.65 -16.26
C ALA A 280 45.21 -15.95 -17.52
N GLN A 281 44.95 -16.53 -18.70
CA GLN A 281 45.33 -15.93 -20.00
C GLN A 281 44.51 -14.68 -20.38
N PHE A 282 43.38 -14.44 -19.70
CA PHE A 282 42.48 -13.30 -19.88
C PHE A 282 42.51 -12.33 -18.69
N TYR A 283 43.43 -12.51 -17.75
CA TYR A 283 43.66 -11.54 -16.68
C TYR A 283 43.97 -10.16 -17.26
N TYR A 284 43.40 -9.14 -16.65
CA TYR A 284 43.46 -7.76 -17.13
C TYR A 284 44.86 -7.20 -16.95
N GLY A 285 45.34 -6.49 -17.98
CA GLY A 285 46.60 -5.75 -17.90
C GLY A 285 46.47 -4.46 -17.10
N SER A 286 45.27 -3.88 -17.03
CA SER A 286 45.00 -2.62 -16.36
C SER A 286 43.51 -2.47 -16.01
N VAL A 287 43.25 -1.94 -14.81
CA VAL A 287 41.91 -1.49 -14.38
C VAL A 287 42.06 -0.10 -13.77
N ALA A 288 41.39 0.90 -14.35
CA ALA A 288 41.45 2.28 -13.91
C ALA A 288 40.04 2.90 -13.84
N LEU A 289 39.71 3.49 -12.70
CA LEU A 289 38.50 4.28 -12.48
C LEU A 289 38.87 5.76 -12.46
N THR A 290 38.26 6.55 -13.34
CA THR A 290 38.60 7.96 -13.50
C THR A 290 37.37 8.84 -13.61
N GLY A 291 37.52 10.13 -13.33
CA GLY A 291 36.43 11.09 -13.43
C GLY A 291 36.87 12.49 -13.00
N THR A 292 35.91 13.41 -12.97
CA THR A 292 36.12 14.77 -12.48
C THR A 292 35.20 15.02 -11.30
N LEU A 293 35.77 15.25 -10.13
CA LEU A 293 35.03 15.56 -8.91
C LEU A 293 34.30 16.90 -9.06
N PRO A 294 33.14 17.08 -8.42
CA PRO A 294 32.44 18.35 -8.39
C PRO A 294 33.31 19.50 -7.84
N PRO A 295 33.14 20.73 -8.34
CA PRO A 295 33.87 21.88 -7.83
C PRO A 295 33.59 22.10 -6.35
N ASN A 296 34.63 22.47 -5.58
CA ASN A 296 34.59 22.70 -4.13
C ASN A 296 34.33 21.47 -3.26
N ALA A 297 34.24 20.26 -3.82
CA ALA A 297 34.23 19.02 -3.04
C ALA A 297 35.63 18.38 -3.02
N THR A 298 36.01 17.81 -1.87
CA THR A 298 37.30 17.13 -1.70
C THR A 298 37.11 15.74 -1.11
N ILE A 299 37.95 14.79 -1.52
CA ILE A 299 37.97 13.45 -0.92
C ILE A 299 38.66 13.56 0.44
N THR A 300 37.96 13.15 1.50
CA THR A 300 38.50 13.08 2.88
C THR A 300 38.71 11.64 3.35
N GLY A 301 38.12 10.66 2.66
CA GLY A 301 38.29 9.23 2.97
C GLY A 301 38.16 8.36 1.72
N PHE A 302 38.91 7.26 1.70
CA PHE A 302 38.87 6.25 0.64
C PHE A 302 38.93 4.86 1.26
N LYS A 303 37.99 4.00 0.87
CA LYS A 303 37.94 2.59 1.25
C LYS A 303 37.40 1.78 0.08
N VAL A 304 37.89 0.56 -0.11
CA VAL A 304 37.28 -0.40 -1.03
C VAL A 304 36.82 -1.60 -0.25
N VAL A 305 35.57 -2.00 -0.47
CA VAL A 305 35.02 -3.23 0.12
C VAL A 305 34.58 -4.21 -0.96
N ASP A 306 34.71 -5.50 -0.67
CA ASP A 306 34.11 -6.55 -1.49
C ASP A 306 32.59 -6.65 -1.26
N GLU A 307 31.95 -7.58 -1.95
CA GLU A 307 30.53 -7.88 -1.81
C GLU A 307 30.08 -8.29 -0.38
N LEU A 308 31.00 -8.73 0.47
CA LEU A 308 30.75 -9.14 1.86
C LEU A 308 31.02 -8.00 2.85
N GLY A 309 31.52 -6.87 2.37
CA GLY A 309 31.89 -5.72 3.19
C GLY A 309 33.30 -5.84 3.80
N ASN A 310 34.10 -6.84 3.42
CA ASN A 310 35.48 -6.94 3.87
C ASN A 310 36.30 -5.81 3.24
N ASP A 311 37.24 -5.26 4.01
CA ASP A 311 38.16 -4.23 3.51
C ASP A 311 39.20 -4.87 2.58
N VAL A 312 39.17 -4.48 1.32
CA VAL A 312 40.06 -4.93 0.25
C VAL A 312 40.77 -3.75 -0.41
N THR A 313 40.89 -2.64 0.31
CA THR A 313 41.52 -1.39 -0.16
C THR A 313 42.91 -1.61 -0.75
N GLN A 314 43.66 -2.58 -0.22
CA GLN A 314 45.00 -2.97 -0.68
C GLN A 314 45.09 -3.41 -2.16
N PHE A 315 43.98 -3.82 -2.79
CA PHE A 315 43.95 -4.15 -4.22
C PHE A 315 43.93 -2.92 -5.11
N PHE A 316 43.75 -1.72 -4.54
CA PHE A 316 43.59 -0.48 -5.27
C PHE A 316 44.52 0.61 -4.76
N THR A 317 44.98 1.47 -5.67
CA THR A 317 45.74 2.68 -5.35
C THR A 317 44.91 3.90 -5.72
N ASN A 318 44.64 4.77 -4.74
CA ASN A 318 43.99 6.05 -4.97
C ASN A 318 45.06 7.11 -5.33
N ALA A 319 45.04 7.56 -6.58
CA ALA A 319 45.92 8.60 -7.12
C ALA A 319 45.15 9.88 -7.46
N SER A 320 43.98 10.09 -6.84
CA SER A 320 43.15 11.28 -7.04
C SER A 320 43.88 12.53 -6.55
N SER A 321 43.78 13.63 -7.32
CA SER A 321 44.44 14.89 -6.99
C SER A 321 43.63 16.07 -7.51
N GLY A 322 43.38 17.05 -6.64
CA GLY A 322 42.51 18.18 -6.95
C GLY A 322 41.14 17.69 -7.47
N PRO A 323 40.66 18.19 -8.62
CA PRO A 323 39.39 17.75 -9.21
C PRO A 323 39.51 16.41 -9.96
N ALA A 324 40.71 15.86 -10.18
CA ALA A 324 40.87 14.61 -10.90
C ALA A 324 40.66 13.41 -9.97
N PHE A 325 39.59 12.65 -10.20
CA PHE A 325 39.40 11.34 -9.59
C PHE A 325 40.17 10.28 -10.38
N LYS A 326 41.02 9.51 -9.69
CA LYS A 326 41.78 8.40 -10.29
C LYS A 326 42.06 7.32 -9.25
N VAL A 327 41.59 6.11 -9.51
CA VAL A 327 41.91 4.89 -8.74
C VAL A 327 42.30 3.79 -9.72
N THR A 328 43.34 3.01 -9.41
CA THR A 328 43.80 1.90 -10.25
C THR A 328 43.95 0.62 -9.44
N ALA A 329 43.68 -0.54 -10.03
CA ALA A 329 44.06 -1.81 -9.41
C ALA A 329 45.59 -1.94 -9.35
N THR A 330 46.12 -2.61 -8.34
CA THR A 330 47.55 -2.87 -8.20
C THR A 330 48.01 -4.00 -9.14
N ALA A 331 49.29 -4.00 -9.50
CA ALA A 331 49.84 -5.07 -10.35
C ALA A 331 49.69 -6.46 -9.72
N ASP A 332 49.90 -6.56 -8.40
CA ASP A 332 49.75 -7.82 -7.66
C ASP A 332 48.30 -8.33 -7.69
N ALA A 333 47.31 -7.43 -7.58
CA ALA A 333 45.90 -7.80 -7.67
C ALA A 333 45.56 -8.35 -9.07
N LEU A 334 46.03 -7.68 -10.13
CA LEU A 334 45.76 -8.09 -11.51
C LEU A 334 46.32 -9.48 -11.87
N GLN A 335 47.39 -9.92 -11.19
CA GLN A 335 47.98 -11.25 -11.37
C GLN A 335 47.40 -12.33 -10.44
N ASN A 336 46.58 -11.95 -9.46
CA ASN A 336 46.03 -12.85 -8.46
C ASN A 336 44.62 -13.31 -8.84
N SER A 337 44.38 -14.63 -8.83
CA SER A 337 43.04 -15.21 -9.07
C SER A 337 41.97 -14.69 -8.11
N ASP A 338 42.34 -14.36 -6.87
CA ASP A 338 41.40 -13.88 -5.85
C ASP A 338 40.90 -12.44 -6.11
N PHE A 339 41.43 -11.76 -7.13
CA PHE A 339 40.90 -10.46 -7.59
C PHE A 339 39.70 -10.61 -8.54
N TYR A 340 39.56 -11.77 -9.17
CA TYR A 340 38.58 -12.01 -10.22
C TYR A 340 37.32 -12.72 -9.67
N GLY A 341 36.17 -12.41 -10.26
CA GLY A 341 34.88 -12.93 -9.83
C GLY A 341 34.23 -12.16 -8.68
N HIS A 342 34.68 -10.92 -8.42
CA HIS A 342 34.25 -10.12 -7.28
C HIS A 342 33.58 -8.80 -7.70
N ARG A 343 32.78 -8.23 -6.78
CA ARG A 343 32.23 -6.88 -6.92
C ARG A 343 32.88 -5.97 -5.89
N TYR A 344 33.62 -4.97 -6.38
CA TYR A 344 34.27 -3.98 -5.53
C TYR A 344 33.42 -2.72 -5.43
N THR A 345 33.21 -2.25 -4.20
CA THR A 345 32.57 -0.97 -3.89
C THR A 345 33.63 0.01 -3.41
N LEU A 346 33.97 0.98 -4.24
CA LEU A 346 34.85 2.08 -3.86
C LEU A 346 34.00 3.14 -3.14
N GLN A 347 34.30 3.36 -1.86
CA GLN A 347 33.67 4.34 -1.00
C GLN A 347 34.57 5.58 -0.92
N LEU A 348 34.11 6.67 -1.52
CA LEU A 348 34.77 7.97 -1.52
C LEU A 348 34.02 8.88 -0.56
N THR A 349 34.54 9.05 0.65
CA THR A 349 34.02 10.05 1.59
C THR A 349 34.44 11.42 1.10
N MET A 350 33.45 12.26 0.84
CA MET A 350 33.58 13.61 0.34
C MET A 350 33.33 14.60 1.46
N SER A 351 33.97 15.76 1.38
CA SER A 351 33.60 16.95 2.15
C SER A 351 33.31 18.12 1.22
N VAL A 352 32.26 18.88 1.54
CA VAL A 352 31.87 20.10 0.82
C VAL A 352 31.56 21.23 1.81
N PRO A 353 32.10 22.44 1.61
CA PRO A 353 31.73 23.61 2.40
C PRO A 353 30.36 24.17 1.97
N GLN A 354 29.56 24.59 2.94
CA GLN A 354 28.28 25.27 2.67
C GLN A 354 28.49 26.72 2.23
N THR A 355 27.60 27.21 1.36
CA THR A 355 27.62 28.59 0.83
C THR A 355 26.27 29.26 1.05
N ASP A 356 26.15 30.55 0.69
CA ASP A 356 24.88 31.28 0.79
C ASP A 356 23.88 30.92 -0.34
N GLN A 357 24.27 30.02 -1.25
CA GLN A 357 23.44 29.50 -2.33
C GLN A 357 23.39 27.97 -2.29
N VAL A 358 22.29 27.41 -2.78
CA VAL A 358 22.18 25.95 -2.95
C VAL A 358 23.20 25.53 -4.01
N GLN A 359 24.01 24.53 -3.70
CA GLN A 359 24.97 23.97 -4.65
C GLN A 359 24.42 22.67 -5.22
N GLN A 360 24.58 22.47 -6.53
CA GLN A 360 24.24 21.21 -7.19
C GLN A 360 25.52 20.57 -7.72
N LEU A 361 25.90 19.45 -7.10
CA LEU A 361 27.11 18.71 -7.42
C LEU A 361 26.75 17.47 -8.23
N ASN A 362 27.16 17.43 -9.50
CA ASN A 362 26.95 16.26 -10.34
C ASN A 362 28.25 15.48 -10.48
N PHE A 363 28.19 14.16 -10.28
CA PHE A 363 29.33 13.30 -10.44
C PHE A 363 28.98 12.08 -11.29
N HIS A 364 29.89 11.73 -12.19
CA HIS A 364 29.94 10.44 -12.88
C HIS A 364 31.41 10.07 -13.04
N ALA A 365 31.67 8.78 -13.14
CA ALA A 365 33.01 8.24 -13.37
C ALA A 365 32.98 7.31 -14.58
N VAL A 366 34.16 6.88 -15.00
CA VAL A 366 34.33 5.84 -16.00
C VAL A 366 35.29 4.79 -15.47
N THR A 367 35.02 3.53 -15.79
CA THR A 367 36.00 2.45 -15.63
C THR A 367 36.59 2.15 -16.99
N THR A 368 37.93 2.07 -17.06
CA THR A 368 38.68 1.62 -18.23
C THR A 368 39.43 0.34 -17.88
N ILE A 369 39.16 -0.73 -18.61
CA ILE A 369 39.86 -2.02 -18.49
C ILE A 369 40.51 -2.34 -19.84
N ASP A 370 41.82 -2.45 -19.87
CA ASP A 370 42.61 -2.74 -21.09
C ASP A 370 42.21 -1.88 -22.30
N GLY A 371 42.00 -0.58 -22.04
CA GLY A 371 41.64 0.41 -23.06
C GLY A 371 40.15 0.47 -23.42
N GLU A 372 39.33 -0.44 -22.89
CA GLU A 372 37.87 -0.41 -23.07
C GLU A 372 37.21 0.38 -21.93
N THR A 373 36.44 1.41 -22.27
CA THR A 373 35.86 2.34 -21.29
C THR A 373 34.34 2.21 -21.20
N GLN A 374 33.82 2.16 -19.97
CA GLN A 374 32.38 2.22 -19.67
C GLN A 374 32.11 3.29 -18.61
N ALA A 375 31.07 4.09 -18.82
CA ALA A 375 30.67 5.14 -17.89
C ALA A 375 29.70 4.62 -16.82
N THR A 376 29.78 5.19 -15.62
CA THR A 376 28.73 5.03 -14.60
C THR A 376 27.48 5.80 -15.02
N ASN A 377 26.37 5.53 -14.34
CA ASN A 377 25.30 6.53 -14.23
C ASN A 377 25.82 7.81 -13.54
N ALA A 378 25.10 8.91 -13.71
CA ALA A 378 25.35 10.14 -12.96
C ALA A 378 24.57 10.15 -11.63
N VAL A 379 25.12 10.84 -10.64
CA VAL A 379 24.46 11.15 -9.37
C VAL A 379 24.46 12.65 -9.14
N THR A 380 23.50 13.14 -8.36
CA THR A 380 23.38 14.56 -7.99
C THR A 380 23.32 14.70 -6.47
N THR A 381 24.21 15.50 -5.90
CA THR A 381 24.17 15.89 -4.49
C THR A 381 23.77 17.37 -4.42
N LEU A 382 22.66 17.67 -3.77
CA LEU A 382 22.28 19.03 -3.41
C LEU A 382 22.90 19.37 -2.07
N VAL A 383 23.57 20.50 -1.98
CA VAL A 383 24.07 21.02 -0.70
C VAL A 383 23.24 22.23 -0.36
N ASP A 384 22.58 22.17 0.79
CA ASP A 384 21.73 23.26 1.25
C ASP A 384 22.56 24.55 1.47
N LYS A 385 21.87 25.68 1.37
CA LYS A 385 22.47 26.99 1.61
C LYS A 385 22.54 27.29 3.10
N LYS A 386 23.39 28.24 3.47
CA LYS A 386 23.39 28.84 4.80
C LYS A 386 22.10 29.64 5.02
N HIS A 387 21.40 29.33 6.09
CA HIS A 387 20.26 30.06 6.63
C HIS A 387 20.64 31.09 7.69
N TYR A 388 19.88 32.20 7.74
CA TYR A 388 20.14 33.30 8.66
C TYR A 388 18.84 33.84 9.25
N LEU A 389 18.89 34.26 10.51
CA LEU A 389 17.84 35.06 11.14
C LEU A 389 18.20 36.54 11.03
N VAL A 390 17.25 37.36 10.59
CA VAL A 390 17.36 38.82 10.60
C VAL A 390 16.53 39.37 11.76
N THR A 391 17.12 40.31 12.50
CA THR A 391 16.47 41.02 13.61
C THR A 391 16.25 42.47 13.23
N HIS A 392 15.00 42.92 13.27
CA HIS A 392 14.58 44.27 12.92
C HIS A 392 14.25 45.11 14.17
N TYR A 393 14.51 46.42 14.07
CA TYR A 393 14.16 47.40 15.11
C TYR A 393 13.28 48.49 14.49
N TYR A 394 11.97 48.44 14.74
CA TYR A 394 10.99 49.30 14.08
C TYR A 394 10.22 50.21 15.04
N ILE A 395 9.69 51.32 14.52
CA ILE A 395 8.63 52.07 15.20
C ILE A 395 7.38 51.19 15.26
N GLN A 396 6.79 51.05 16.44
CA GLN A 396 5.60 50.25 16.69
C GLN A 396 4.51 50.47 15.63
N GLY A 397 4.02 49.36 15.05
CA GLY A 397 2.98 49.39 14.03
C GLY A 397 3.44 49.86 12.64
N THR A 398 4.75 50.01 12.41
CA THR A 398 5.32 50.36 11.10
C THR A 398 6.55 49.49 10.78
N THR A 399 7.10 49.62 9.57
CA THR A 399 8.41 49.06 9.18
C THR A 399 9.51 50.13 9.14
N THR A 400 9.27 51.30 9.79
CA THR A 400 10.27 52.37 9.84
C THR A 400 11.37 52.00 10.81
N SER A 401 12.59 51.82 10.30
CA SER A 401 13.75 51.45 11.11
C SER A 401 14.19 52.57 12.06
N VAL A 402 14.43 52.21 13.32
CA VAL A 402 15.05 53.08 14.35
C VAL A 402 16.50 52.70 14.66
N ALA A 403 16.96 51.55 14.18
CA ALA A 403 18.34 51.08 14.27
C ALA A 403 18.64 50.05 13.15
N PRO A 404 19.90 49.86 12.73
CA PRO A 404 20.27 48.88 11.70
C PRO A 404 19.91 47.44 12.09
N ASP A 405 19.53 46.63 11.10
CA ASP A 405 19.21 45.21 11.28
C ASP A 405 20.44 44.39 11.71
N GLN A 406 20.21 43.35 12.53
CA GLN A 406 21.24 42.37 12.88
C GLN A 406 20.98 41.04 12.17
N ARG A 407 22.03 40.39 11.67
CA ARG A 407 21.95 39.08 10.97
C ARG A 407 22.76 38.02 11.73
N GLN A 408 22.12 36.90 12.06
CA GLN A 408 22.74 35.78 12.78
C GLN A 408 22.65 34.49 11.96
N ARG A 409 23.77 33.76 11.81
CA ARG A 409 23.82 32.46 11.14
C ARG A 409 23.26 31.37 12.07
N LEU A 410 22.29 30.57 11.61
CA LEU A 410 21.63 29.53 12.40
C LEU A 410 21.35 28.28 11.56
N ILE A 411 21.42 27.10 12.18
CA ILE A 411 21.06 25.81 11.56
C ILE A 411 19.62 25.45 11.92
N TYR A 412 18.86 24.87 11.00
CA TYR A 412 17.48 24.43 11.29
C TYR A 412 17.42 23.47 12.48
N GLY A 413 16.44 23.66 13.35
CA GLY A 413 16.26 22.87 14.57
C GLY A 413 17.12 23.32 15.76
N THR A 414 18.03 24.28 15.60
CA THR A 414 18.84 24.83 16.71
C THR A 414 18.13 25.97 17.46
N PRO A 415 18.34 26.11 18.78
CA PRO A 415 17.78 27.22 19.54
C PRO A 415 18.51 28.54 19.26
N TYR A 416 17.79 29.66 19.31
CA TYR A 416 18.35 31.01 19.17
C TYR A 416 17.76 32.00 20.19
N THR A 417 18.49 33.10 20.40
CA THR A 417 18.03 34.25 21.19
C THR A 417 18.65 35.53 20.62
N THR A 418 17.89 36.63 20.62
CA THR A 418 18.33 37.97 20.21
C THR A 418 18.18 38.95 21.37
N SER A 419 18.65 40.20 21.24
CA SER A 419 18.55 41.21 22.30
C SER A 419 18.03 42.56 21.81
N ALA A 420 17.25 43.24 22.66
CA ALA A 420 16.78 44.61 22.43
C ALA A 420 17.93 45.63 22.60
N LEU A 421 17.85 46.74 21.87
CA LEU A 421 18.73 47.90 22.02
C LEU A 421 18.11 48.96 22.94
N THR A 422 18.96 49.75 23.61
CA THR A 422 18.59 50.98 24.32
C THR A 422 18.72 52.18 23.36
N LEU A 423 17.65 52.95 23.17
CA LEU A 423 17.59 54.05 22.18
C LEU A 423 17.06 55.35 22.83
N ASP A 424 17.71 56.49 22.56
CA ASP A 424 17.32 57.80 23.11
C ASP A 424 15.96 58.28 22.57
N ASN A 425 15.12 58.83 23.45
CA ASN A 425 13.76 59.32 23.14
C ASN A 425 12.75 58.24 22.68
N TYR A 426 13.13 56.96 22.74
CA TYR A 426 12.26 55.83 22.45
C TYR A 426 12.25 54.86 23.63
N ARG A 427 11.17 54.09 23.76
CA ARG A 427 11.08 52.97 24.70
C ARG A 427 10.69 51.70 23.95
N LEU A 428 11.22 50.56 24.37
CA LEU A 428 10.79 49.26 23.86
C LEU A 428 9.34 49.00 24.29
N VAL A 429 8.49 48.61 23.35
CA VAL A 429 7.06 48.38 23.57
C VAL A 429 6.57 47.02 23.07
N GLY A 430 7.33 46.33 22.23
CA GLY A 430 6.95 45.02 21.68
C GLY A 430 8.15 44.20 21.26
N GLN A 431 7.98 42.87 21.29
CA GLN A 431 8.97 41.93 20.79
C GLN A 431 8.28 40.71 20.16
N VAL A 432 8.81 40.23 19.03
CA VAL A 432 8.27 39.10 18.28
C VAL A 432 9.42 38.18 17.90
N ARG A 433 9.27 36.87 18.18
CA ARG A 433 10.20 35.80 17.77
C ARG A 433 11.66 36.06 18.15
N THR A 434 11.89 36.61 19.33
CA THR A 434 13.24 36.98 19.83
C THR A 434 13.99 35.83 20.50
N SER A 435 13.33 34.69 20.72
CA SER A 435 13.95 33.42 21.07
C SER A 435 13.07 32.25 20.63
N GLY A 436 13.66 31.07 20.46
CA GLY A 436 12.94 29.86 20.04
C GLY A 436 13.83 28.87 19.30
N THR A 437 13.23 27.95 18.58
CA THR A 437 13.92 27.01 17.68
C THR A 437 13.83 27.54 16.25
N PHE A 438 14.97 27.64 15.56
CA PHE A 438 15.03 28.14 14.19
C PHE A 438 14.40 27.12 13.24
N THR A 439 13.26 27.46 12.64
CA THR A 439 12.44 26.56 11.82
C THR A 439 12.00 27.17 10.49
N ASP A 440 12.14 28.49 10.32
CA ASP A 440 11.87 29.19 9.06
C ASP A 440 12.72 30.47 8.97
N GLU A 441 13.56 30.59 7.94
CA GLU A 441 14.39 31.77 7.69
C GLU A 441 13.60 33.01 7.23
N ASN A 442 12.34 32.85 6.79
CA ASN A 442 11.48 33.96 6.37
C ASN A 442 10.79 34.69 7.53
N GLN A 443 11.01 34.24 8.77
CA GLN A 443 10.38 34.78 9.96
C GLN A 443 11.41 35.59 10.76
N PRO A 444 11.49 36.92 10.58
CA PRO A 444 12.45 37.72 11.32
C PRO A 444 12.07 37.86 12.79
N ALA A 445 13.08 38.14 13.63
CA ALA A 445 12.88 38.65 14.97
C ALA A 445 12.61 40.17 14.89
N ILE A 446 11.67 40.70 15.67
CA ILE A 446 11.31 42.12 15.62
C ILE A 446 11.24 42.69 17.03
N TYR A 447 11.89 43.84 17.24
CA TYR A 447 11.71 44.70 18.40
C TYR A 447 11.00 45.99 17.98
N GLU A 448 9.92 46.33 18.68
CA GLU A 448 9.11 47.52 18.42
C GLU A 448 9.39 48.60 19.46
N TYR A 449 9.57 49.83 18.98
CA TYR A 449 9.88 51.01 19.79
C TYR A 449 8.83 52.10 19.61
N ALA A 450 8.52 52.83 20.68
CA ALA A 450 7.64 53.99 20.64
C ALA A 450 8.37 55.24 21.13
N PRO A 451 8.22 56.41 20.48
CA PRO A 451 8.79 57.67 20.95
C PRO A 451 8.19 58.09 22.31
N LEU A 452 8.95 58.84 23.12
CA LEU A 452 8.47 59.40 24.38
C LEU A 452 7.56 60.61 24.13
N THR A 453 6.34 60.55 24.66
CA THR A 453 5.28 61.56 24.47
C THR A 453 4.72 62.08 25.79
N VAL A 454 4.29 63.34 25.81
CA VAL A 454 3.60 63.99 26.94
C VAL A 454 2.14 64.28 26.58
N THR A 455 1.26 64.10 27.55
CA THR A 455 -0.18 63.94 27.36
C THR A 455 -0.93 64.97 28.19
N ILE A 456 -1.69 65.83 27.52
CA ILE A 456 -2.59 66.82 28.10
C ILE A 456 -4.00 66.25 28.10
N PRO A 457 -4.67 66.08 29.25
CA PRO A 457 -6.01 65.52 29.30
C PRO A 457 -7.05 66.47 28.69
N VAL A 458 -7.96 65.95 27.88
CA VAL A 458 -9.06 66.66 27.21
C VAL A 458 -10.36 65.88 27.44
N LYS A 459 -11.36 66.52 28.03
CA LYS A 459 -12.61 65.90 28.48
C LYS A 459 -13.79 66.37 27.64
N PHE A 460 -14.71 65.46 27.36
CA PHE A 460 -15.98 65.77 26.71
C PHE A 460 -17.12 65.20 27.57
N VAL A 461 -17.90 66.04 28.23
CA VAL A 461 -18.86 65.62 29.25
C VAL A 461 -20.31 65.86 28.83
N ASP A 462 -21.25 65.04 29.31
CA ASP A 462 -22.68 65.14 29.04
C ASP A 462 -23.46 65.92 30.10
N GLN A 463 -24.79 65.93 29.96
CA GLN A 463 -25.71 66.59 30.88
C GLN A 463 -25.71 66.02 32.32
N ARG A 464 -25.08 64.86 32.57
CA ARG A 464 -24.89 64.27 33.90
C ARG A 464 -23.46 64.49 34.41
N GLY A 465 -22.65 65.30 33.72
CA GLY A 465 -21.22 65.48 33.99
C GLY A 465 -20.40 64.23 33.68
N LYS A 466 -20.99 63.22 33.03
CA LYS A 466 -20.31 61.99 32.65
C LYS A 466 -19.54 62.24 31.38
N GLU A 467 -18.30 61.79 31.33
CA GLU A 467 -17.50 61.85 30.12
C GLU A 467 -18.08 60.92 29.04
N ILE A 468 -18.37 61.46 27.86
CA ILE A 468 -19.18 60.84 26.80
C ILE A 468 -18.52 60.78 25.43
N SER A 469 -17.45 61.53 25.26
CA SER A 469 -16.44 61.16 24.30
C SER A 469 -15.22 60.77 25.12
N PRO A 470 -14.49 59.74 24.68
CA PRO A 470 -13.29 59.28 25.38
C PRO A 470 -12.46 60.49 25.80
N ALA A 471 -11.94 60.45 27.03
CA ALA A 471 -10.87 61.32 27.46
C ALA A 471 -9.83 61.29 26.35
N THR A 472 -9.81 62.34 25.53
CA THR A 472 -8.75 62.46 24.56
C THR A 472 -7.63 63.08 25.33
N SER A 473 -6.44 62.86 24.83
CA SER A 473 -5.36 63.71 25.21
C SER A 473 -4.89 64.40 23.96
N LEU A 474 -4.55 65.65 24.12
CA LEU A 474 -3.62 66.23 23.19
C LEU A 474 -2.30 65.63 23.63
N THR A 475 -1.70 64.77 22.80
CA THR A 475 -0.43 64.11 23.11
C THR A 475 0.57 64.53 22.05
N GLY A 476 1.67 65.09 22.51
CA GLY A 476 2.71 65.60 21.65
C GLY A 476 4.05 65.09 22.09
N ARG A 477 5.01 65.22 21.19
CA ARG A 477 6.40 65.02 21.57
C ARG A 477 6.75 66.07 22.62
N LEU A 478 7.38 65.62 23.70
CA LEU A 478 7.89 66.51 24.76
C LEU A 478 8.62 67.72 24.13
N ALA A 479 8.32 68.93 24.62
CA ALA A 479 8.87 70.24 24.16
C ALA A 479 8.38 70.79 22.80
N THR A 480 7.18 70.40 22.32
CA THR A 480 6.53 70.98 21.12
C THR A 480 5.25 71.80 21.48
N SER A 481 4.67 72.60 20.57
CA SER A 481 3.49 73.47 20.80
C SER A 481 2.13 72.82 20.44
N TYR A 482 0.99 73.36 20.94
CA TYR A 482 -0.37 72.85 20.62
C TYR A 482 -1.50 73.89 20.53
N ASP A 483 -2.49 73.62 19.68
CA ASP A 483 -3.82 74.27 19.59
C ASP A 483 -4.86 73.14 19.57
N ALA A 484 -5.95 73.26 20.31
CA ALA A 484 -6.95 72.23 20.55
C ALA A 484 -8.37 72.64 20.14
N ASN A 485 -8.57 73.80 19.50
CA ASN A 485 -9.91 74.22 19.05
C ASN A 485 -10.50 73.24 18.03
N HIS A 486 -9.64 72.68 17.19
CA HIS A 486 -9.99 71.62 16.26
C HIS A 486 -10.40 70.30 16.93
N LEU A 487 -10.19 70.16 18.25
CA LEU A 487 -10.66 69.01 19.02
C LEU A 487 -12.14 69.09 19.39
N GLN A 488 -12.83 70.21 19.13
CA GLN A 488 -14.28 70.27 19.21
C GLN A 488 -14.90 69.17 18.34
N ARG A 489 -15.86 68.43 18.89
CA ARG A 489 -16.45 67.30 18.17
C ARG A 489 -17.91 67.56 17.85
N THR A 490 -18.34 67.11 16.68
CA THR A 490 -19.73 66.75 16.49
C THR A 490 -19.87 65.33 17.04
N LEU A 491 -20.43 65.19 18.23
CA LEU A 491 -20.60 63.89 18.86
C LEU A 491 -21.91 63.29 18.40
N THR A 492 -21.83 62.22 17.61
CA THR A 492 -23.02 61.44 17.17
C THR A 492 -23.90 61.14 18.37
N GLY A 493 -25.22 61.30 18.19
CA GLY A 493 -26.18 61.04 19.26
C GLY A 493 -26.18 62.05 20.41
N TYR A 494 -25.32 63.06 20.37
CA TYR A 494 -25.29 64.18 21.29
C TYR A 494 -25.30 65.53 20.53
N ASP A 495 -25.69 66.60 21.21
CA ASP A 495 -25.61 67.98 20.69
C ASP A 495 -24.73 68.84 21.63
N LEU A 496 -23.79 69.64 21.07
CA LEU A 496 -22.80 70.44 21.83
C LEU A 496 -23.43 71.64 22.55
N LYS A 497 -22.87 71.98 23.72
CA LYS A 497 -23.33 73.05 24.61
C LYS A 497 -22.28 74.14 24.90
N SER A 498 -21.01 73.84 25.28
CA SER A 498 -19.95 74.82 25.68
C SER A 498 -18.50 74.23 25.77
N VAL A 499 -17.40 75.05 25.90
CA VAL A 499 -15.94 74.62 25.87
C VAL A 499 -14.92 75.42 26.77
N GLU A 500 -13.73 74.85 27.13
CA GLU A 500 -12.64 75.40 28.02
C GLU A 500 -11.17 74.97 27.67
N HIS A 501 -10.14 75.80 27.94
CA HIS A 501 -8.65 75.58 27.88
C HIS A 501 -7.99 75.09 26.56
N VAL A 502 -8.42 75.57 25.40
CA VAL A 502 -8.10 74.96 24.10
C VAL A 502 -6.74 75.34 23.40
N THR A 503 -5.71 75.94 24.03
CA THR A 503 -4.39 76.28 23.38
C THR A 503 -3.17 76.35 24.34
N GLY A 504 -1.92 75.95 23.97
CA GLY A 504 -0.69 75.99 24.82
C GLY A 504 0.61 75.28 24.32
N THR A 505 1.51 74.79 25.20
CA THR A 505 2.73 73.96 24.89
C THR A 505 2.83 72.66 25.73
N TYR A 506 3.49 71.60 25.20
CA TYR A 506 3.65 70.30 25.88
C TYR A 506 4.76 70.29 26.94
N THR A 507 4.39 70.61 28.17
CA THR A 507 5.24 70.60 29.37
C THR A 507 5.01 69.36 30.23
N ASP A 508 5.93 69.05 31.13
CA ASP A 508 5.89 67.88 32.02
C ASP A 508 4.60 67.75 32.87
N HIS A 509 3.90 68.85 33.19
CA HIS A 509 2.63 68.86 33.95
C HIS A 509 1.54 69.82 33.38
N PRO A 510 0.71 69.37 32.41
CA PRO A 510 -0.27 70.23 31.72
C PRO A 510 -1.70 70.20 32.32
N ALA A 511 -2.44 71.32 32.22
CA ALA A 511 -3.85 71.45 32.66
C ALA A 511 -4.87 70.91 31.63
N ALA A 512 -6.10 70.56 32.05
CA ALA A 512 -7.08 69.84 31.22
C ALA A 512 -7.99 70.74 30.35
N ILE A 513 -8.29 70.29 29.13
CA ILE A 513 -9.21 70.92 28.14
C ILE A 513 -10.62 70.30 28.29
N ILE A 514 -11.73 71.05 28.19
CA ILE A 514 -13.09 70.50 28.47
C ILE A 514 -14.16 70.98 27.45
N PHE A 515 -15.09 70.09 27.03
CA PHE A 515 -16.23 70.35 26.13
C PHE A 515 -17.54 69.71 26.67
N HIS A 516 -18.72 70.37 26.60
CA HIS A 516 -20.00 69.90 27.22
C HIS A 516 -21.13 69.59 26.20
N TYR A 517 -21.96 68.53 26.36
CA TYR A 517 -22.98 68.05 25.37
C TYR A 517 -24.29 67.43 25.97
N GLN A 518 -25.31 67.11 25.13
CA GLN A 518 -26.66 66.55 25.49
C GLN A 518 -27.13 65.36 24.60
N ALA A 519 -27.63 64.24 25.15
CA ALA A 519 -27.96 62.97 24.41
C ALA A 519 -29.35 62.88 23.72
N LYS A 520 -29.48 62.10 22.62
CA LYS A 520 -30.70 61.82 21.79
C LYS A 520 -31.42 60.49 22.15
N THR A 521 -32.67 60.24 21.74
CA THR A 521 -33.43 58.97 22.00
C THR A 521 -33.38 58.01 20.80
N ILE A 522 -33.19 56.70 21.04
CA ILE A 522 -32.96 55.64 20.03
C ILE A 522 -33.90 54.42 20.22
N THR A 523 -34.34 53.80 19.11
CA THR A 523 -35.20 52.59 19.03
C THR A 523 -34.52 51.43 18.30
N ILE A 524 -34.53 50.21 18.85
CA ILE A 524 -33.94 49.02 18.22
C ILE A 524 -35.03 47.96 17.97
N LYS A 525 -35.07 47.41 16.75
CA LYS A 525 -35.84 46.21 16.38
C LYS A 525 -34.95 44.96 16.52
N ILE A 526 -35.52 43.82 16.87
CA ILE A 526 -34.80 42.54 16.97
C ILE A 526 -35.36 41.60 15.90
N ARG A 527 -34.48 40.85 15.25
CA ARG A 527 -34.82 39.83 14.24
C ARG A 527 -34.06 38.53 14.55
N ASP A 528 -34.75 37.43 14.77
CA ASP A 528 -34.14 36.12 15.07
C ASP A 528 -34.14 35.22 13.80
N ILE A 529 -32.97 34.71 13.36
CA ILE A 529 -32.84 33.87 12.15
C ILE A 529 -31.93 32.64 12.36
N ASP A 530 -32.20 31.53 11.68
CA ASP A 530 -31.40 30.29 11.76
C ASP A 530 -30.27 30.22 10.69
N ASN A 531 -29.57 29.09 10.60
CA ASN A 531 -28.49 28.85 9.63
C ASN A 531 -28.98 28.47 8.21
N TYR A 532 -30.30 28.41 8.00
CA TYR A 532 -30.97 28.28 6.71
C TYR A 532 -31.64 29.60 6.28
N ASP A 533 -31.39 30.69 7.01
CA ASP A 533 -31.96 32.04 6.84
C ASP A 533 -33.49 32.11 7.01
N ASN A 534 -34.11 31.17 7.72
CA ASN A 534 -35.52 31.24 8.12
C ASN A 534 -35.74 32.36 9.17
N ASP A 535 -36.90 33.02 9.14
CA ASP A 535 -37.26 34.09 10.08
C ASP A 535 -38.06 33.52 11.26
N LEU A 536 -37.35 33.24 12.36
CA LEU A 536 -37.92 32.58 13.54
C LEU A 536 -38.97 33.46 14.23
N ASP A 537 -38.86 34.79 14.15
CA ASP A 537 -39.88 35.69 14.69
C ASP A 537 -41.21 35.54 13.94
N GLN A 538 -41.17 35.30 12.63
CA GLN A 538 -42.38 35.09 11.82
C GLN A 538 -43.03 33.73 12.11
N GLU A 539 -42.24 32.68 12.21
CA GLU A 539 -42.71 31.31 12.49
C GLU A 539 -43.32 31.19 13.90
N LEU A 540 -42.74 31.90 14.88
CA LEU A 540 -43.22 31.92 16.28
C LEU A 540 -44.24 33.02 16.56
N GLY A 541 -44.53 33.90 15.59
CA GLY A 541 -45.50 35.00 15.72
C GLY A 541 -45.08 36.13 16.68
N LEU A 542 -43.78 36.40 16.79
CA LEU A 542 -43.19 37.36 17.74
C LEU A 542 -42.99 38.76 17.10
N LYS A 543 -43.05 39.82 17.92
CA LYS A 543 -42.65 41.19 17.56
C LYS A 543 -41.79 41.80 18.67
N ARG A 544 -40.52 42.07 18.39
CA ARG A 544 -39.51 42.43 19.41
C ARG A 544 -38.86 43.80 19.16
N THR A 545 -39.07 44.77 20.06
CA THR A 545 -38.50 46.14 20.01
C THR A 545 -38.15 46.72 21.39
N ILE A 546 -37.10 47.55 21.49
CA ILE A 546 -36.66 48.26 22.72
C ILE A 546 -36.27 49.74 22.45
N GLN A 547 -36.29 50.63 23.47
CA GLN A 547 -35.95 52.07 23.37
C GLN A 547 -35.13 52.62 24.56
N GLY A 548 -34.24 53.60 24.33
CA GLY A 548 -33.44 54.28 25.37
C GLY A 548 -32.67 55.52 24.87
N LEU A 549 -31.96 56.24 25.76
CA LEU A 549 -31.14 57.40 25.37
C LEU A 549 -29.81 56.96 24.77
N TYR A 550 -29.21 57.82 23.95
CA TYR A 550 -27.98 57.53 23.25
C TYR A 550 -26.87 57.18 24.24
N ASN A 551 -26.22 56.03 24.02
CA ASN A 551 -25.27 55.36 24.92
C ASN A 551 -25.80 54.75 26.23
N ASP A 552 -27.11 54.77 26.51
CA ASP A 552 -27.65 53.96 27.61
C ASP A 552 -27.47 52.46 27.28
N PRO A 553 -27.16 51.61 28.29
CA PRO A 553 -27.01 50.19 28.06
C PRO A 553 -28.38 49.53 27.83
N TYR A 554 -28.43 48.58 26.90
CA TYR A 554 -29.52 47.62 26.76
C TYR A 554 -29.01 46.20 27.03
N GLN A 555 -29.96 45.33 27.41
CA GLN A 555 -29.77 43.90 27.58
C GLN A 555 -30.91 43.19 26.85
N LEU A 556 -30.57 42.30 25.94
CA LEU A 556 -31.47 41.46 25.15
C LEU A 556 -31.42 40.04 25.70
N SER A 557 -32.57 39.39 25.77
CA SER A 557 -32.66 37.94 25.98
C SER A 557 -32.64 37.23 24.62
N VAL A 558 -31.92 36.12 24.51
CA VAL A 558 -32.09 35.19 23.36
C VAL A 558 -33.48 34.55 23.41
N LEU A 559 -33.92 33.99 22.29
CA LEU A 559 -35.10 33.14 22.28
C LEU A 559 -34.93 32.00 23.28
N ASN A 560 -35.96 31.74 24.08
CA ASN A 560 -36.01 30.64 25.01
C ASN A 560 -36.54 29.39 24.30
N VAL A 561 -35.73 28.84 23.40
CA VAL A 561 -35.99 27.61 22.64
C VAL A 561 -35.06 26.48 23.12
N PRO A 562 -35.43 25.19 22.97
CA PRO A 562 -34.58 24.08 23.41
C PRO A 562 -33.17 24.12 22.77
N GLN A 563 -32.11 23.95 23.58
CA GLN A 563 -30.70 24.11 23.15
C GLN A 563 -30.21 23.10 22.10
N TRP A 564 -31.01 22.11 21.74
CA TRP A 564 -30.70 21.15 20.69
C TRP A 564 -31.41 21.47 19.36
N SER A 565 -32.42 22.34 19.38
CA SER A 565 -33.13 22.83 18.19
C SER A 565 -32.38 23.98 17.54
N GLU A 566 -32.31 25.12 18.23
CA GLU A 566 -31.64 26.33 17.75
C GLU A 566 -30.70 26.85 18.85
N ILE A 567 -29.40 26.65 18.67
CA ILE A 567 -28.38 27.23 19.55
C ILE A 567 -28.10 28.63 19.06
N TYR A 568 -28.25 29.63 19.95
CA TYR A 568 -27.75 30.97 19.66
C TYR A 568 -26.26 30.91 19.33
N SER A 569 -25.94 31.00 18.04
CA SER A 569 -24.60 30.95 17.49
C SER A 569 -24.04 32.36 17.25
N GLY A 570 -24.87 33.38 17.48
CA GLY A 570 -24.47 34.76 17.38
C GLY A 570 -23.46 35.17 18.47
N ALA A 571 -22.74 36.24 18.22
CA ALA A 571 -21.81 36.76 19.21
C ALA A 571 -22.56 37.24 20.46
N LYS A 572 -22.08 36.87 21.67
CA LYS A 572 -22.64 37.38 22.94
C LYS A 572 -22.67 38.92 23.02
N SER A 573 -21.78 39.57 22.28
CA SER A 573 -21.71 41.03 22.12
C SER A 573 -22.92 41.65 21.43
N LEU A 574 -23.81 40.87 20.81
CA LEU A 574 -25.06 41.40 20.25
C LEU A 574 -26.18 41.52 21.30
N LEU A 575 -26.13 40.70 22.35
CA LEU A 575 -27.16 40.63 23.39
C LEU A 575 -27.08 41.80 24.37
N THR A 576 -25.93 42.45 24.43
CA THR A 576 -25.72 43.61 25.30
C THR A 576 -25.13 44.68 24.43
N GLY A 577 -25.42 45.93 24.74
CA GLY A 577 -24.87 47.03 23.97
C GLY A 577 -25.43 48.33 24.43
N THR A 578 -25.26 49.35 23.62
CA THR A 578 -25.82 50.66 23.91
C THR A 578 -26.71 51.13 22.77
N TYR A 579 -27.68 51.95 23.13
CA TYR A 579 -28.54 52.64 22.19
C TYR A 579 -27.72 53.62 21.33
N ALA A 580 -27.12 53.16 20.23
CA ALA A 580 -26.29 54.02 19.36
C ALA A 580 -27.08 54.64 18.20
N GLN A 581 -27.93 53.87 17.53
CA GLN A 581 -28.76 54.38 16.43
C GLN A 581 -29.99 53.51 16.24
N ASN A 582 -30.99 54.04 15.53
CA ASN A 582 -32.14 53.23 15.15
C ASN A 582 -31.67 52.11 14.22
N ARG A 583 -31.88 50.85 14.61
CA ARG A 583 -31.43 49.70 13.83
C ARG A 583 -32.24 48.44 14.11
N THR A 584 -32.05 47.45 13.25
CA THR A 584 -32.42 46.07 13.53
C THR A 584 -31.17 45.31 13.97
N ILE A 585 -31.25 44.59 15.09
CA ILE A 585 -30.23 43.61 15.49
C ILE A 585 -30.73 42.24 15.08
N THR A 586 -29.91 41.53 14.31
CA THR A 586 -30.21 40.16 13.91
C THR A 586 -29.46 39.18 14.79
N LEU A 587 -30.20 38.37 15.54
CA LEU A 587 -29.66 37.30 16.35
C LEU A 587 -29.68 36.02 15.51
N ARG A 588 -28.53 35.34 15.40
CA ARG A 588 -28.38 34.14 14.58
C ARG A 588 -28.33 32.89 15.44
N TYR A 589 -28.96 31.84 14.97
CA TYR A 589 -28.99 30.53 15.58
C TYR A 589 -28.43 29.47 14.61
N LYS A 590 -27.91 28.37 15.15
CA LYS A 590 -27.45 27.18 14.42
C LYS A 590 -28.03 25.94 15.08
N GLN A 591 -28.38 24.96 14.26
CA GLN A 591 -28.74 23.64 14.75
C GLN A 591 -27.51 22.90 15.32
N ALA A 592 -27.70 22.12 16.39
CA ALA A 592 -26.62 21.49 17.17
C ALA A 592 -26.08 20.19 16.55
N TRP A 593 -26.80 19.64 15.56
CA TRP A 593 -26.52 18.34 14.95
C TRP A 593 -25.92 18.54 13.56
N ASN A 594 -24.70 18.04 13.36
CA ASN A 594 -24.12 17.89 12.02
C ASN A 594 -24.61 16.58 11.38
N GLN A 595 -24.30 16.43 10.09
CA GLN A 595 -24.62 15.26 9.26
C GLN A 595 -24.30 13.94 10.01
N PRO A 596 -25.28 13.04 10.21
CA PRO A 596 -25.01 11.71 10.75
C PRO A 596 -24.16 10.90 9.76
N TYR A 597 -23.18 10.16 10.27
CA TYR A 597 -22.45 9.18 9.45
C TYR A 597 -23.19 7.86 9.53
N LEU A 598 -23.88 7.52 8.43
CA LEU A 598 -24.66 6.30 8.31
C LEU A 598 -23.73 5.15 7.90
N SER A 599 -23.85 4.01 8.57
CA SER A 599 -23.27 2.75 8.10
C SER A 599 -24.33 1.93 7.39
N TYR A 600 -23.87 1.05 6.49
CA TYR A 600 -24.76 0.19 5.70
C TYR A 600 -25.70 -0.69 6.54
N ASP A 601 -25.39 -0.98 7.80
CA ASP A 601 -26.30 -1.73 8.69
C ASP A 601 -27.37 -0.87 9.38
N GLY A 602 -27.45 0.43 9.06
CA GLY A 602 -28.39 1.39 9.65
C GLY A 602 -27.95 1.95 10.99
N SER A 603 -26.68 1.77 11.38
CA SER A 603 -26.14 2.46 12.54
C SER A 603 -25.73 3.88 12.19
N GLU A 604 -25.80 4.76 13.17
CA GLU A 604 -25.41 6.16 12.97
C GLU A 604 -24.34 6.53 13.98
N THR A 605 -23.27 7.17 13.50
CA THR A 605 -22.30 7.82 14.36
C THR A 605 -22.45 9.33 14.19
N ILE A 606 -22.85 10.00 15.26
CA ILE A 606 -23.17 11.43 15.24
C ILE A 606 -22.17 12.16 16.14
N PRO A 607 -21.14 12.80 15.56
CA PRO A 607 -20.30 13.71 16.33
C PRO A 607 -21.08 14.98 16.66
N VAL A 608 -21.03 15.38 17.94
CA VAL A 608 -21.77 16.53 18.46
C VAL A 608 -20.79 17.68 18.68
N PHE A 609 -21.09 18.84 18.10
CA PHE A 609 -20.26 20.05 18.15
C PHE A 609 -20.99 21.18 18.87
N ASN A 610 -20.24 22.06 19.53
CA ASN A 610 -20.81 23.19 20.30
C ASN A 610 -21.08 24.46 19.45
N GLY A 611 -21.24 24.32 18.14
CA GLY A 611 -21.39 25.44 17.20
C GLY A 611 -20.11 26.25 16.90
N LEU A 612 -18.97 25.91 17.53
CA LEU A 612 -17.61 26.45 17.28
C LEU A 612 -16.64 25.36 16.78
N ASP A 613 -17.16 24.33 16.11
CA ASP A 613 -16.40 23.19 15.56
C ASP A 613 -15.53 22.42 16.57
N LYS A 614 -15.83 22.55 17.87
CA LYS A 614 -15.21 21.74 18.92
C LYS A 614 -16.09 20.54 19.25
N LEU A 615 -15.54 19.34 19.10
CA LEU A 615 -16.19 18.10 19.52
C LEU A 615 -16.51 18.16 21.02
N ILE A 616 -17.80 18.05 21.35
CA ILE A 616 -18.31 18.02 22.73
C ILE A 616 -18.97 16.69 23.08
N GLY A 617 -19.19 15.83 22.10
CA GLY A 617 -19.62 14.47 22.34
C GLY A 617 -19.72 13.67 21.07
N VAL A 618 -20.04 12.40 21.23
CA VAL A 618 -20.41 11.52 20.13
C VAL A 618 -21.54 10.61 20.59
N MET A 619 -22.54 10.48 19.74
CA MET A 619 -23.61 9.50 19.89
C MET A 619 -23.38 8.39 18.87
N GLN A 620 -23.51 7.15 19.34
CA GLN A 620 -23.63 6.00 18.46
C GLN A 620 -25.04 5.46 18.59
N ILE A 621 -25.81 5.51 17.51
CA ILE A 621 -27.11 4.87 17.39
C ILE A 621 -26.90 3.50 16.76
N HIS A 622 -27.59 2.49 17.28
CA HIS A 622 -27.50 1.11 16.80
C HIS A 622 -28.81 0.69 16.11
N PRO A 623 -28.74 -0.03 14.98
CA PRO A 623 -29.93 -0.48 14.26
C PRO A 623 -30.75 -1.47 15.10
N ASP A 624 -32.08 -1.32 15.05
CA ASP A 624 -33.11 -2.20 15.61
C ASP A 624 -33.09 -2.48 17.13
N VAL A 625 -33.52 -1.52 17.96
CA VAL A 625 -34.66 -1.53 18.93
C VAL A 625 -34.71 -0.11 19.55
N ASN A 626 -35.85 0.60 19.51
CA ASN A 626 -36.16 1.86 20.24
C ASN A 626 -34.93 2.66 20.73
N GLU A 627 -34.31 3.46 19.86
CA GLU A 627 -33.32 4.48 20.26
C GLU A 627 -32.17 3.92 21.12
N ASN A 628 -31.68 2.72 20.79
CA ASN A 628 -30.53 2.13 21.46
C ASN A 628 -29.26 2.91 21.13
N ASN A 629 -28.99 3.95 21.92
CA ASN A 629 -27.82 4.80 21.75
C ASN A 629 -26.77 4.55 22.84
N THR A 630 -25.51 4.81 22.49
CA THR A 630 -24.44 5.04 23.47
C THR A 630 -23.87 6.41 23.24
N THR A 631 -23.88 7.24 24.27
CA THR A 631 -23.43 8.63 24.19
C THR A 631 -22.19 8.84 25.05
N VAL A 632 -21.19 9.50 24.45
CA VAL A 632 -19.98 9.94 25.14
C VAL A 632 -19.95 11.47 25.13
N LEU A 633 -20.08 12.09 26.31
CA LEU A 633 -19.99 13.55 26.47
C LEU A 633 -18.60 13.95 26.96
N ILE A 634 -18.03 14.98 26.34
CA ILE A 634 -16.69 15.48 26.65
C ILE A 634 -16.83 16.70 27.58
N LYS A 635 -16.43 16.55 28.85
CA LYS A 635 -16.40 17.70 29.77
C LYS A 635 -15.25 18.65 29.43
N PRO A 636 -15.39 19.96 29.70
CA PRO A 636 -14.29 20.94 29.57
C PRO A 636 -13.03 20.57 30.34
N SER A 637 -13.16 19.78 31.42
CA SER A 637 -12.04 19.26 32.23
C SER A 637 -11.27 18.10 31.58
N GLY A 638 -11.66 17.64 30.39
CA GLY A 638 -11.02 16.52 29.69
C GLY A 638 -11.45 15.12 30.17
N LYS A 639 -12.50 15.03 30.99
CA LYS A 639 -13.16 13.77 31.39
C LYS A 639 -14.28 13.41 30.41
N TYR A 640 -14.45 12.13 30.12
CA TYR A 640 -15.46 11.63 29.19
C TYR A 640 -16.56 10.92 29.99
N LEU A 641 -17.78 11.44 29.92
CA LEU A 641 -18.94 10.80 30.52
C LEU A 641 -19.51 9.80 29.53
N VAL A 642 -19.84 8.61 29.98
CA VAL A 642 -20.39 7.56 29.13
C VAL A 642 -21.74 7.13 29.70
N GLY A 643 -22.74 7.07 28.84
CA GLY A 643 -24.11 6.77 29.23
C GLY A 643 -25.00 6.53 28.01
N THR A 644 -26.31 6.65 28.24
CA THR A 644 -27.36 6.49 27.25
C THR A 644 -28.33 7.67 27.33
N LEU A 645 -29.11 7.90 26.27
CA LEU A 645 -30.20 8.88 26.22
C LEU A 645 -31.54 8.15 26.13
N ASP A 646 -32.57 8.67 26.81
CA ASP A 646 -33.93 8.12 26.72
C ASP A 646 -34.71 8.69 25.52
N ASP A 647 -34.26 9.84 24.98
CA ASP A 647 -34.73 10.49 23.75
C ASP A 647 -33.46 10.96 23.02
N ASP A 648 -33.23 10.44 21.81
CA ASP A 648 -32.02 10.75 21.05
C ASP A 648 -31.93 12.22 20.65
N ALA A 649 -33.04 12.95 20.54
CA ALA A 649 -33.06 14.38 20.27
C ALA A 649 -32.88 15.25 21.54
N ASP A 650 -33.09 14.71 22.74
CA ASP A 650 -33.00 15.46 24.00
C ASP A 650 -31.89 14.98 24.94
N ILE A 651 -30.76 15.70 24.92
CA ILE A 651 -29.62 15.47 25.83
C ILE A 651 -29.96 15.57 27.32
N SER A 652 -31.07 16.22 27.70
CA SER A 652 -31.52 16.30 29.08
C SER A 652 -31.86 14.93 29.67
N THR A 653 -32.15 13.95 28.79
CA THR A 653 -32.39 12.55 29.13
C THR A 653 -31.11 11.73 29.35
N PHE A 654 -29.92 12.36 29.37
CA PHE A 654 -28.66 11.63 29.48
C PHE A 654 -28.50 10.93 30.83
N GLN A 655 -28.53 9.60 30.81
CA GLN A 655 -28.30 8.72 31.94
C GLN A 655 -26.81 8.32 32.01
N GLN A 656 -26.03 9.06 32.79
CA GLN A 656 -24.61 8.75 32.99
C GLN A 656 -24.43 7.42 33.73
N GLN A 657 -23.66 6.49 33.14
CA GLN A 657 -23.31 5.21 33.76
C GLN A 657 -21.86 5.15 34.22
N ALA A 658 -20.96 5.87 33.55
CA ALA A 658 -19.54 5.84 33.84
C ALA A 658 -18.81 7.14 33.49
N THR A 659 -17.57 7.23 33.96
CA THR A 659 -16.59 8.23 33.49
C THR A 659 -15.31 7.50 33.08
N VAL A 660 -14.74 7.89 31.94
CA VAL A 660 -13.48 7.34 31.43
C VAL A 660 -12.46 8.46 31.23
N ALA A 661 -11.21 8.17 31.58
CA ALA A 661 -10.06 9.04 31.34
C ALA A 661 -9.31 8.60 30.07
N LYS A 662 -8.51 9.49 29.48
CA LYS A 662 -7.61 9.14 28.37
C LYS A 662 -6.70 7.95 28.75
N GLY A 663 -6.50 7.05 27.81
CA GLY A 663 -5.74 5.81 27.98
C GLY A 663 -6.47 4.69 28.74
N LYS A 664 -7.76 4.85 29.05
CA LYS A 664 -8.58 3.87 29.79
C LYS A 664 -9.81 3.45 28.99
N SER A 665 -10.45 2.39 29.46
CA SER A 665 -11.70 1.87 28.91
C SER A 665 -12.68 1.54 30.03
N VAL A 666 -13.96 1.69 29.77
CA VAL A 666 -15.06 1.27 30.65
C VAL A 666 -16.06 0.41 29.88
N THR A 667 -16.85 -0.39 30.57
CA THR A 667 -17.97 -1.13 29.98
C THR A 667 -19.27 -0.65 30.62
N VAL A 668 -20.19 -0.16 29.80
CA VAL A 668 -21.53 0.30 30.18
C VAL A 668 -22.59 -0.64 29.60
N THR A 669 -23.85 -0.39 29.95
CA THR A 669 -24.98 -1.16 29.43
C THR A 669 -25.84 -0.25 28.56
N SER A 670 -26.19 -0.65 27.35
CA SER A 670 -27.07 0.13 26.48
C SER A 670 -28.52 0.10 26.98
N ASN A 671 -29.42 0.90 26.38
CA ASN A 671 -30.84 0.93 26.74
C ASN A 671 -31.53 -0.44 26.57
N THR A 672 -31.04 -1.26 25.64
CA THR A 672 -31.53 -2.63 25.37
C THR A 672 -30.86 -3.70 26.24
N GLY A 673 -29.95 -3.32 27.15
CA GLY A 673 -29.27 -4.24 28.05
C GLY A 673 -27.96 -4.83 27.50
N GLU A 674 -27.50 -4.40 26.32
CA GLU A 674 -26.26 -4.89 25.72
C GLU A 674 -25.01 -4.29 26.38
N LYS A 675 -23.88 -5.01 26.34
CA LYS A 675 -22.63 -4.54 26.97
C LYS A 675 -21.78 -3.79 25.96
N ILE A 676 -21.53 -2.51 26.21
CA ILE A 676 -20.77 -1.60 25.36
C ILE A 676 -19.48 -1.21 26.04
N ARG A 677 -18.35 -1.46 25.39
CA ARG A 677 -17.04 -0.98 25.82
C ARG A 677 -16.77 0.36 25.15
N VAL A 678 -16.58 1.39 25.98
CA VAL A 678 -16.08 2.69 25.52
C VAL A 678 -14.63 2.83 25.94
N SER A 679 -13.76 3.13 24.98
CA SER A 679 -12.32 3.30 25.18
C SER A 679 -11.91 4.67 24.70
N VAL A 680 -11.05 5.35 25.46
CA VAL A 680 -10.47 6.63 25.05
C VAL A 680 -8.96 6.48 25.01
N SER A 681 -8.36 6.73 23.85
CA SER A 681 -6.91 6.65 23.68
C SER A 681 -6.17 7.75 24.47
N ASN A 682 -4.83 7.68 24.54
CA ASN A 682 -4.03 8.78 25.10
C ASN A 682 -4.15 10.08 24.28
N SER A 683 -4.39 9.97 22.96
CA SER A 683 -4.64 11.14 22.10
C SER A 683 -6.06 11.71 22.28
N GLY A 684 -7.01 10.92 22.78
CA GLY A 684 -8.41 11.32 22.94
C GLY A 684 -9.33 10.76 21.86
N VAL A 685 -8.84 9.83 21.04
CA VAL A 685 -9.66 9.05 20.09
C VAL A 685 -10.66 8.22 20.90
N ILE A 686 -11.93 8.32 20.55
CA ILE A 686 -13.03 7.63 21.25
C ILE A 686 -13.40 6.40 20.42
N THR A 687 -13.44 5.23 21.05
CA THR A 687 -13.94 4.00 20.44
C THR A 687 -15.13 3.49 21.25
N ILE A 688 -16.29 3.35 20.60
CA ILE A 688 -17.50 2.75 21.17
C ILE A 688 -17.64 1.38 20.53
N ALA A 689 -17.63 0.29 21.31
CA ALA A 689 -17.65 -1.07 20.79
C ALA A 689 -18.59 -2.01 21.54
N HIS A 690 -19.44 -2.73 20.83
CA HIS A 690 -20.27 -3.82 21.36
C HIS A 690 -19.40 -5.01 21.77
N VAL A 691 -19.51 -5.44 23.03
CA VAL A 691 -18.70 -6.54 23.57
C VAL A 691 -19.34 -7.89 23.28
N ASN A 692 -20.68 -7.96 23.28
CA ASN A 692 -21.45 -9.21 23.20
C ASN A 692 -22.78 -9.04 22.45
N SER A 693 -22.79 -8.36 21.30
CA SER A 693 -24.02 -8.24 20.48
C SER A 693 -24.59 -9.63 20.17
N LYS A 694 -25.87 -9.82 20.52
CA LYS A 694 -26.64 -11.08 20.36
C LYS A 694 -27.63 -11.01 19.19
N SER A 695 -27.99 -9.82 18.74
CA SER A 695 -28.80 -9.52 17.56
C SER A 695 -27.90 -9.32 16.32
N LEU A 696 -28.49 -9.40 15.14
CA LEU A 696 -27.84 -9.54 13.84
C LEU A 696 -27.17 -8.21 13.40
N PRO A 697 -26.48 -8.14 12.24
CA PRO A 697 -25.24 -7.38 12.08
C PRO A 697 -25.40 -5.93 12.54
N VAL A 698 -24.74 -5.60 13.65
CA VAL A 698 -24.70 -4.25 14.20
C VAL A 698 -23.33 -3.68 13.85
N ALA A 699 -23.25 -2.35 13.66
CA ALA A 699 -21.97 -1.66 13.71
C ALA A 699 -21.41 -1.85 15.11
N ASP A 700 -20.60 -2.88 15.22
CA ASP A 700 -20.11 -3.39 16.49
C ASP A 700 -19.04 -2.45 17.06
N LYS A 701 -18.53 -1.49 16.27
CA LYS A 701 -17.56 -0.52 16.73
C LYS A 701 -17.53 0.74 15.86
N ALA A 702 -17.55 1.90 16.50
CA ALA A 702 -17.21 3.17 15.86
C ALA A 702 -16.00 3.81 16.56
N THR A 703 -15.14 4.44 15.78
CA THR A 703 -13.96 5.16 16.26
C THR A 703 -13.96 6.57 15.72
N ILE A 704 -13.84 7.56 16.60
CA ILE A 704 -13.89 8.98 16.25
C ILE A 704 -12.59 9.64 16.71
N SER A 705 -12.03 10.47 15.84
CA SER A 705 -10.85 11.27 16.15
C SER A 705 -11.10 12.20 17.34
N ALA A 706 -10.02 12.67 17.99
CA ALA A 706 -10.14 13.50 19.19
C ALA A 706 -10.81 14.87 18.94
N ASP A 707 -10.77 15.34 17.69
CA ASP A 707 -11.37 16.59 17.22
C ASP A 707 -12.69 16.38 16.46
N GLY A 708 -13.10 15.13 16.21
CA GLY A 708 -14.30 14.80 15.43
C GLY A 708 -14.14 14.95 13.92
N GLY A 709 -12.92 15.20 13.43
CA GLY A 709 -12.61 15.37 12.01
C GLY A 709 -12.63 14.10 11.17
N TRP A 710 -12.67 12.91 11.77
CA TRP A 710 -12.95 11.65 11.05
C TRP A 710 -13.65 10.62 11.92
N VAL A 711 -14.42 9.74 11.27
CA VAL A 711 -15.15 8.62 11.85
C VAL A 711 -14.83 7.33 11.07
N GLU A 712 -14.41 6.29 11.79
CA GLU A 712 -14.28 4.93 11.27
C GLU A 712 -15.37 4.04 11.87
N GLN A 713 -16.20 3.43 11.03
CA GLN A 713 -17.27 2.52 11.42
C GLN A 713 -16.93 1.09 11.04
N PHE A 714 -17.21 0.15 11.93
CA PHE A 714 -16.89 -1.26 11.73
C PHE A 714 -18.13 -2.12 11.89
N THR A 715 -18.55 -2.79 10.83
CA THR A 715 -19.64 -3.76 10.85
C THR A 715 -19.07 -5.15 10.97
N THR A 716 -19.50 -5.91 11.98
CA THR A 716 -19.05 -7.30 12.16
C THR A 716 -20.20 -8.26 11.91
N MET A 717 -20.02 -9.18 10.96
CA MET A 717 -21.02 -10.19 10.63
C MET A 717 -20.58 -11.56 11.13
N LYS A 718 -21.35 -12.10 12.09
CA LYS A 718 -21.17 -13.47 12.58
C LYS A 718 -21.86 -14.44 11.64
N SER A 719 -21.10 -15.36 11.07
CA SER A 719 -21.66 -16.41 10.24
C SER A 719 -22.35 -17.49 11.09
N ALA A 720 -23.42 -18.07 10.55
CA ALA A 720 -24.02 -19.30 11.08
C ALA A 720 -23.10 -20.53 10.93
N VAL A 721 -22.02 -20.43 10.14
CA VAL A 721 -20.97 -21.45 10.05
C VAL A 721 -19.92 -21.20 11.14
N LYS A 722 -19.82 -22.13 12.09
CA LYS A 722 -18.88 -22.04 13.21
C LYS A 722 -17.45 -21.77 12.75
N GLY A 723 -16.87 -20.69 13.25
CA GLY A 723 -15.49 -20.28 12.99
C GLY A 723 -15.31 -19.31 11.81
N LEU A 724 -16.39 -18.96 11.11
CA LEU A 724 -16.42 -17.89 10.11
C LEU A 724 -17.00 -16.61 10.71
N SER A 725 -16.39 -15.48 10.38
CA SER A 725 -16.94 -14.14 10.63
C SER A 725 -16.23 -13.13 9.74
N SER A 726 -16.92 -12.10 9.29
CA SER A 726 -16.31 -10.96 8.61
C SER A 726 -16.45 -9.70 9.45
N MET A 727 -15.54 -8.76 9.26
CA MET A 727 -15.59 -7.40 9.78
C MET A 727 -15.19 -6.48 8.64
N THR A 728 -15.98 -5.45 8.37
CA THR A 728 -15.63 -4.41 7.40
C THR A 728 -15.42 -3.08 8.09
N ASN A 729 -14.63 -2.20 7.49
CA ASN A 729 -14.35 -0.85 7.96
C ASN A 729 -14.74 0.16 6.89
N TYR A 730 -15.46 1.21 7.30
CA TYR A 730 -15.90 2.33 6.49
C TYR A 730 -15.33 3.62 7.08
N PHE A 731 -15.16 4.65 6.26
CA PHE A 731 -14.61 5.93 6.67
C PHE A 731 -15.60 7.03 6.31
N ASP A 732 -15.92 7.90 7.27
CA ASP A 732 -16.79 9.07 7.09
C ASP A 732 -18.11 8.77 6.34
N GLY A 733 -18.76 7.64 6.66
CA GLY A 733 -20.06 7.26 6.08
C GLY A 733 -20.01 6.80 4.62
N GLU A 734 -18.83 6.46 4.10
CA GLU A 734 -18.68 5.85 2.77
C GLU A 734 -19.48 4.55 2.62
N THR A 735 -20.15 4.38 1.48
CA THR A 735 -20.91 3.16 1.15
C THR A 735 -20.00 1.96 0.84
N ASP A 736 -18.83 2.22 0.24
CA ASP A 736 -17.84 1.19 -0.06
C ASP A 736 -16.90 0.97 1.14
N TYR A 737 -16.62 -0.29 1.50
CA TYR A 737 -15.71 -0.58 2.60
C TYR A 737 -14.24 -0.33 2.19
N ARG A 738 -13.44 0.23 3.11
CA ARG A 738 -12.00 0.43 2.94
C ARG A 738 -11.17 -0.80 3.33
N GLN A 739 -11.67 -1.61 4.26
CA GLN A 739 -11.01 -2.85 4.66
C GLN A 739 -12.02 -3.93 5.02
N ALA A 740 -11.78 -5.17 4.57
CA ALA A 740 -12.51 -6.36 4.98
C ALA A 740 -11.58 -7.36 5.67
N VAL A 741 -11.97 -7.81 6.86
CA VAL A 741 -11.25 -8.80 7.67
C VAL A 741 -12.13 -10.03 7.88
N GLN A 742 -11.69 -11.17 7.39
CA GLN A 742 -12.40 -12.44 7.50
C GLN A 742 -11.64 -13.40 8.41
N LYS A 743 -12.36 -13.97 9.38
CA LYS A 743 -11.87 -15.01 10.29
C LYS A 743 -12.26 -16.38 9.77
N TRP A 744 -11.38 -17.34 10.01
CA TRP A 744 -11.49 -18.70 9.50
C TRP A 744 -11.46 -19.77 10.60
N PRO A 745 -11.96 -20.99 10.35
CA PRO A 745 -12.14 -22.00 11.39
C PRO A 745 -10.83 -22.58 11.93
N ASN A 746 -9.72 -22.40 11.21
CA ASN A 746 -8.37 -22.71 11.67
C ASN A 746 -7.77 -21.62 12.58
N GLY A 747 -8.53 -20.57 12.88
CA GLY A 747 -8.14 -19.43 13.71
C GLY A 747 -7.39 -18.33 12.96
N TYR A 748 -7.10 -18.49 11.67
CA TYR A 748 -6.43 -17.45 10.87
C TYR A 748 -7.40 -16.32 10.55
N THR A 749 -6.84 -15.15 10.24
CA THR A 749 -7.57 -14.01 9.69
C THR A 749 -6.95 -13.56 8.37
N THR A 750 -7.79 -13.15 7.44
CA THR A 750 -7.39 -12.57 6.15
C THR A 750 -7.93 -11.15 6.10
N SER A 751 -7.09 -10.18 5.79
CA SER A 751 -7.47 -8.77 5.62
C SER A 751 -7.26 -8.38 4.16
N TYR A 752 -8.29 -7.81 3.54
CA TYR A 752 -8.24 -7.13 2.25
C TYR A 752 -8.38 -5.63 2.52
N ASP A 753 -7.35 -4.85 2.19
CA ASP A 753 -7.25 -3.42 2.48
C ASP A 753 -7.20 -2.67 1.15
N VAL A 754 -8.24 -1.87 0.88
CA VAL A 754 -8.47 -1.08 -0.33
C VAL A 754 -8.50 0.41 -0.06
N THR A 755 -8.08 0.84 1.14
CA THR A 755 -7.95 2.25 1.53
C THR A 755 -7.21 3.09 0.48
N ASP A 756 -6.23 2.49 -0.19
CA ASP A 756 -5.63 3.03 -1.41
C ASP A 756 -5.91 2.08 -2.58
N PRO A 757 -6.82 2.44 -3.51
CA PRO A 757 -7.15 1.62 -4.67
C PRO A 757 -5.96 1.30 -5.59
N LYS A 758 -4.87 2.09 -5.53
CA LYS A 758 -3.63 1.85 -6.29
C LYS A 758 -2.65 0.95 -5.53
N HIS A 759 -2.83 0.77 -4.23
CA HIS A 759 -1.93 0.01 -3.34
C HIS A 759 -2.67 -1.02 -2.46
N VAL A 760 -3.70 -1.64 -3.03
CA VAL A 760 -4.48 -2.70 -2.38
C VAL A 760 -3.60 -3.81 -1.81
N ARG A 761 -3.93 -4.26 -0.60
CA ARG A 761 -3.11 -5.21 0.17
C ARG A 761 -3.93 -6.39 0.68
N ILE A 762 -3.33 -7.59 0.62
CA ILE A 762 -3.86 -8.78 1.29
C ILE A 762 -2.89 -9.21 2.39
N ILE A 763 -3.41 -9.37 3.60
CA ILE A 763 -2.67 -9.79 4.78
C ILE A 763 -3.31 -11.06 5.34
N ILE A 764 -2.51 -12.08 5.64
CA ILE A 764 -2.97 -13.25 6.39
C ILE A 764 -2.22 -13.28 7.72
N ARG A 765 -2.97 -13.36 8.82
CA ARG A 765 -2.44 -13.51 10.17
C ARG A 765 -2.83 -14.87 10.74
N SER A 766 -1.87 -15.52 11.40
CA SER A 766 -2.09 -16.77 12.13
C SER A 766 -3.04 -16.58 13.32
N SER A 767 -3.46 -17.69 13.92
CA SER A 767 -4.30 -17.67 15.14
C SER A 767 -3.69 -16.96 16.35
N LYS A 768 -2.36 -16.76 16.35
CA LYS A 768 -1.65 -15.98 17.37
C LYS A 768 -1.47 -14.49 17.00
N GLY A 769 -2.09 -14.03 15.91
CA GLY A 769 -1.99 -12.65 15.43
C GLY A 769 -0.72 -12.33 14.63
N LYS A 770 0.25 -13.26 14.54
CA LYS A 770 1.46 -13.06 13.72
C LYS A 770 1.08 -13.02 12.24
N THR A 771 1.51 -11.97 11.53
CA THR A 771 1.45 -11.88 10.06
C THR A 771 2.28 -13.00 9.44
N VAL A 772 1.63 -13.86 8.65
CA VAL A 772 2.25 -14.99 7.94
C VAL A 772 2.24 -14.79 6.42
N TYR A 773 1.47 -13.81 5.95
CA TYR A 773 1.46 -13.36 4.57
C TYR A 773 1.10 -11.89 4.54
N ASN A 774 1.78 -11.11 3.72
CA ASN A 774 1.48 -9.70 3.47
C ASN A 774 2.02 -9.34 2.09
N LYS A 775 1.15 -8.92 1.17
CA LYS A 775 1.59 -8.42 -0.13
C LYS A 775 0.73 -7.23 -0.54
N ALA A 776 1.38 -6.23 -1.12
CA ALA A 776 0.77 -4.99 -1.61
C ALA A 776 0.61 -5.03 -3.14
N LYS A 777 -0.07 -4.01 -3.72
CA LYS A 777 -0.36 -3.87 -5.16
C LYS A 777 -1.14 -5.05 -5.74
N PHE A 778 -2.12 -5.57 -5.00
CA PHE A 778 -2.97 -6.65 -5.46
C PHE A 778 -4.12 -6.15 -6.33
N SER A 779 -4.25 -6.69 -7.54
CA SER A 779 -5.49 -6.56 -8.32
C SER A 779 -6.30 -7.84 -8.20
N LEU A 780 -7.55 -7.74 -7.71
CA LEU A 780 -8.51 -8.85 -7.67
C LEU A 780 -9.28 -9.01 -8.98
N SER A 781 -8.86 -8.36 -10.07
CA SER A 781 -9.45 -8.54 -11.42
C SER A 781 -9.26 -9.96 -12.00
N ARG A 782 -8.58 -10.86 -11.28
CA ARG A 782 -8.41 -12.29 -11.56
C ARG A 782 -8.40 -13.08 -10.25
N VAL A 783 -8.69 -14.38 -10.32
CA VAL A 783 -8.62 -15.30 -9.16
C VAL A 783 -7.18 -15.41 -8.64
N VAL A 784 -6.98 -15.16 -7.35
CA VAL A 784 -5.67 -15.23 -6.68
C VAL A 784 -5.68 -16.36 -5.67
N THR A 785 -4.67 -17.23 -5.71
CA THR A 785 -4.53 -18.34 -4.74
C THR A 785 -3.27 -18.15 -3.89
N ILE A 786 -3.44 -18.16 -2.57
CA ILE A 786 -2.38 -17.98 -1.57
C ILE A 786 -2.30 -19.25 -0.71
N LYS A 787 -1.11 -19.85 -0.63
CA LYS A 787 -0.87 -21.05 0.17
C LYS A 787 -0.02 -20.70 1.38
N VAL A 788 -0.48 -21.06 2.58
CA VAL A 788 0.31 -21.00 3.83
C VAL A 788 0.28 -22.38 4.48
N GLY A 789 1.41 -23.08 4.39
CA GLY A 789 1.51 -24.49 4.80
C GLY A 789 0.55 -25.38 4.00
N LYS A 790 -0.26 -26.18 4.71
CA LYS A 790 -1.27 -27.09 4.11
C LYS A 790 -2.63 -26.42 3.85
N THR A 791 -2.69 -25.11 4.06
CA THR A 791 -3.91 -24.33 3.96
C THR A 791 -3.83 -23.44 2.73
N CYS A 792 -4.91 -23.40 1.96
CA CYS A 792 -4.98 -22.64 0.73
C CYS A 792 -6.16 -21.66 0.81
N TRP A 793 -5.89 -20.38 0.56
CA TRP A 793 -6.92 -19.37 0.37
C TRP A 793 -7.00 -18.99 -1.10
N THR A 794 -8.22 -18.79 -1.58
CA THR A 794 -8.46 -18.27 -2.92
C THR A 794 -9.34 -17.04 -2.79
N PHE A 795 -8.95 -15.94 -3.43
CA PHE A 795 -9.66 -14.67 -3.41
C PHE A 795 -10.02 -14.29 -4.85
N SER A 796 -11.22 -13.77 -5.03
CA SER A 796 -11.65 -13.14 -6.28
C SER A 796 -12.53 -11.95 -5.95
N GLY A 797 -12.44 -10.90 -6.77
CA GLY A 797 -13.30 -9.74 -6.62
C GLY A 797 -13.69 -9.16 -7.98
N ASN A 798 -14.59 -8.17 -7.96
CA ASN A 798 -14.98 -7.43 -9.15
C ASN A 798 -14.43 -5.99 -9.11
N ALA A 799 -14.66 -5.22 -10.18
CA ALA A 799 -14.24 -3.82 -10.25
C ALA A 799 -14.99 -2.89 -9.26
N TYR A 800 -16.04 -3.41 -8.63
CA TYR A 800 -16.93 -2.69 -7.72
C TYR A 800 -16.70 -3.12 -6.25
N GLY A 801 -15.58 -3.76 -5.92
CA GLY A 801 -15.22 -4.05 -4.52
C GLY A 801 -15.83 -5.30 -3.89
N ALA A 802 -16.71 -6.04 -4.58
CA ALA A 802 -17.25 -7.30 -4.05
C ALA A 802 -16.14 -8.36 -3.89
N LEU A 803 -16.19 -9.14 -2.81
CA LEU A 803 -15.12 -10.06 -2.43
C LEU A 803 -15.63 -11.47 -2.14
N THR A 804 -15.16 -12.44 -2.91
CA THR A 804 -15.30 -13.87 -2.62
C THR A 804 -13.98 -14.40 -2.08
N SER A 805 -14.06 -14.99 -0.88
CA SER A 805 -12.91 -15.61 -0.24
C SER A 805 -13.20 -17.07 0.09
N GLN A 806 -12.28 -17.94 -0.28
CA GLN A 806 -12.35 -19.37 -0.06
C GLN A 806 -11.16 -19.83 0.77
N LEU A 807 -11.41 -20.79 1.66
CA LEU A 807 -10.42 -21.52 2.42
C LEU A 807 -10.57 -23.02 2.19
N VAL A 808 -9.51 -23.67 1.71
CA VAL A 808 -9.42 -25.12 1.57
C VAL A 808 -8.46 -25.69 2.60
N ILE A 809 -8.96 -26.66 3.38
CA ILE A 809 -8.19 -27.41 4.37
C ILE A 809 -8.30 -28.89 4.06
N THR A 810 -7.28 -29.47 3.46
CA THR A 810 -7.23 -30.91 3.11
C THR A 810 -6.02 -31.60 3.73
N ASN A 811 -6.17 -32.90 4.01
CA ASN A 811 -5.05 -33.78 4.30
C ASN A 811 -4.33 -34.18 2.99
N LYS A 812 -3.25 -34.97 3.11
CA LYS A 812 -2.45 -35.41 1.96
C LYS A 812 -3.22 -36.25 0.92
N THR A 813 -4.30 -36.93 1.32
CA THR A 813 -5.14 -37.73 0.41
C THR A 813 -6.26 -36.93 -0.24
N GLY A 814 -6.25 -35.59 -0.11
CA GLY A 814 -7.29 -34.72 -0.66
C GLY A 814 -8.62 -34.79 0.09
N ASN A 815 -8.64 -35.33 1.32
CA ASN A 815 -9.82 -35.36 2.17
C ASN A 815 -9.82 -34.15 3.10
N GLY A 816 -10.94 -33.44 3.23
CA GLY A 816 -10.95 -32.21 3.99
C GLY A 816 -12.26 -31.44 3.98
N LYS A 817 -12.14 -30.13 4.21
CA LYS A 817 -13.25 -29.18 4.19
C LYS A 817 -12.87 -27.94 3.39
N ILE A 818 -13.90 -27.31 2.86
CA ILE A 818 -13.83 -26.02 2.17
C ILE A 818 -14.81 -25.07 2.83
N TYR A 819 -14.41 -23.81 2.95
CA TYR A 819 -15.20 -22.74 3.55
C TYR A 819 -15.18 -21.53 2.61
N VAL A 820 -16.33 -20.90 2.41
CA VAL A 820 -16.45 -19.70 1.57
C VAL A 820 -17.13 -18.59 2.37
N GLN A 821 -16.69 -17.36 2.17
CA GLN A 821 -17.33 -16.13 2.65
C GLN A 821 -17.39 -15.14 1.49
N ASP A 822 -18.62 -14.75 1.10
CA ASP A 822 -18.88 -13.78 0.04
C ASP A 822 -19.38 -12.47 0.64
N LEU A 823 -18.77 -11.37 0.21
CA LEU A 823 -19.14 -10.01 0.59
C LEU A 823 -19.63 -9.20 -0.62
N THR A 824 -20.63 -8.34 -0.43
CA THR A 824 -21.04 -7.32 -1.42
C THR A 824 -19.92 -6.29 -1.69
N SER A 825 -20.14 -5.40 -2.66
CA SER A 825 -19.36 -4.16 -2.84
C SER A 825 -19.26 -3.36 -1.54
N ASP A 826 -20.37 -3.33 -0.81
CA ASP A 826 -20.52 -2.59 0.45
C ASP A 826 -20.05 -3.41 1.65
N GLY A 827 -19.45 -4.58 1.44
CA GLY A 827 -18.78 -5.33 2.50
C GLY A 827 -19.68 -6.23 3.36
N VAL A 828 -20.95 -6.38 2.99
CA VAL A 828 -21.93 -7.21 3.70
C VAL A 828 -21.78 -8.69 3.38
N LEU A 829 -21.83 -9.54 4.41
CA LEU A 829 -21.80 -10.99 4.26
C LEU A 829 -23.10 -11.50 3.64
N VAL A 830 -23.05 -11.93 2.38
CA VAL A 830 -24.24 -12.41 1.64
C VAL A 830 -24.37 -13.91 1.65
N ARG A 831 -23.24 -14.62 1.69
CA ARG A 831 -23.21 -16.07 1.61
C ARG A 831 -22.03 -16.65 2.35
N THR A 832 -22.28 -17.78 2.98
CA THR A 832 -21.22 -18.66 3.47
C THR A 832 -21.47 -20.07 3.05
N GLU A 833 -20.39 -20.76 2.65
CA GLU A 833 -20.48 -22.16 2.29
C GLU A 833 -19.56 -23.03 3.15
N VAL A 834 -20.00 -24.26 3.41
CA VAL A 834 -19.16 -25.32 3.97
C VAL A 834 -19.33 -26.60 3.18
N GLY A 835 -18.22 -27.05 2.57
CA GLY A 835 -18.17 -28.27 1.79
C GLY A 835 -17.30 -29.35 2.42
N LYS A 836 -17.65 -30.61 2.17
CA LYS A 836 -16.84 -31.78 2.53
C LYS A 836 -16.15 -32.31 1.29
N ILE A 837 -14.83 -32.43 1.35
CA ILE A 837 -14.00 -32.92 0.24
C ILE A 837 -13.54 -34.35 0.56
N ARG A 838 -13.62 -35.25 -0.43
CA ARG A 838 -12.93 -36.55 -0.42
C ARG A 838 -12.20 -36.76 -1.74
N HIS A 839 -10.94 -37.16 -1.69
CA HIS A 839 -10.08 -37.36 -2.88
C HIS A 839 -10.16 -36.19 -3.88
N HIS A 840 -10.07 -34.95 -3.39
CA HIS A 840 -10.19 -33.70 -4.16
C HIS A 840 -11.57 -33.41 -4.77
N GLN A 841 -12.59 -34.21 -4.46
CA GLN A 841 -13.96 -34.02 -4.96
C GLN A 841 -14.91 -33.53 -3.87
N ILE A 842 -15.84 -32.65 -4.23
CA ILE A 842 -16.91 -32.18 -3.35
C ILE A 842 -17.96 -33.29 -3.19
N MET A 843 -18.14 -33.73 -1.95
CA MET A 843 -19.10 -34.78 -1.59
C MET A 843 -20.42 -34.21 -1.10
N SER A 844 -20.35 -33.05 -0.45
CA SER A 844 -21.51 -32.27 -0.02
C SER A 844 -21.10 -30.81 0.10
N LEU A 845 -22.01 -29.90 -0.20
CA LEU A 845 -21.86 -28.46 -0.01
C LEU A 845 -23.11 -27.94 0.70
N ARG A 846 -22.92 -27.08 1.70
CA ARG A 846 -24.00 -26.36 2.37
C ARG A 846 -23.75 -24.88 2.20
N SER A 847 -24.60 -24.21 1.44
CA SER A 847 -24.62 -22.75 1.32
C SER A 847 -25.71 -22.18 2.23
N LEU A 848 -25.40 -21.08 2.90
CA LEU A 848 -26.31 -20.29 3.71
C LEU A 848 -26.31 -18.87 3.14
N ASN A 849 -27.47 -18.41 2.68
CA ASN A 849 -27.68 -17.07 2.15
C ASN A 849 -28.25 -16.18 3.26
N TYR A 850 -27.66 -15.00 3.43
CA TYR A 850 -27.99 -14.05 4.49
C TYR A 850 -28.81 -12.89 3.93
N GLY A 851 -29.76 -12.39 4.72
CA GLY A 851 -30.45 -11.14 4.39
C GLY A 851 -29.50 -9.95 4.42
N GLN A 852 -29.74 -8.98 3.55
CA GLN A 852 -28.97 -7.74 3.47
C GLN A 852 -29.81 -6.61 4.06
N TYR A 853 -29.15 -5.64 4.69
CA TYR A 853 -29.77 -4.37 5.04
C TYR A 853 -29.96 -3.55 3.75
N HIS A 854 -31.10 -2.89 3.59
CA HIS A 854 -31.32 -1.92 2.52
C HIS A 854 -32.08 -0.74 3.14
N GLU A 855 -31.48 0.45 3.14
CA GLU A 855 -32.20 1.68 3.48
C GLU A 855 -33.35 1.88 2.49
N GLN A 856 -34.51 2.26 3.01
CA GLN A 856 -35.69 2.60 2.21
C GLN A 856 -35.47 3.94 1.50
N ASP A 857 -34.71 3.96 0.40
CA ASP A 857 -34.58 5.17 -0.43
C ASP A 857 -35.71 5.34 -1.46
N TYR A 858 -36.68 4.42 -1.47
CA TYR A 858 -37.87 4.51 -2.33
C TYR A 858 -39.10 4.09 -1.53
N ASP A 859 -40.17 4.90 -1.56
CA ASP A 859 -41.48 4.70 -0.91
C ASP A 859 -42.18 3.35 -1.25
N ASP A 860 -41.53 2.50 -2.05
CA ASP A 860 -42.06 1.25 -2.62
C ASP A 860 -41.33 -0.01 -2.10
N GLU A 861 -40.39 0.09 -1.16
CA GLU A 861 -39.64 -1.04 -0.57
C GLU A 861 -40.22 -1.44 0.81
N PRO A 862 -40.62 -2.71 1.04
CA PRO A 862 -41.27 -3.13 2.29
C PRO A 862 -40.33 -3.10 3.50
N GLU A 863 -40.85 -2.73 4.68
CA GLU A 863 -40.22 -2.66 6.02
C GLU A 863 -39.42 -3.92 6.48
N ALA A 864 -39.35 -4.98 5.67
CA ALA A 864 -38.79 -6.28 6.01
C ALA A 864 -37.26 -6.40 5.88
N SER A 865 -36.57 -5.47 5.18
CA SER A 865 -35.13 -5.57 4.86
C SER A 865 -34.22 -5.46 6.09
N SER A 866 -34.47 -4.52 7.01
CA SER A 866 -33.65 -4.32 8.22
C SER A 866 -33.75 -5.51 9.16
N LYS A 867 -34.98 -5.95 9.45
CA LYS A 867 -35.28 -7.04 10.39
C LYS A 867 -34.60 -8.35 10.04
N ASP A 868 -34.40 -8.64 8.76
CA ASP A 868 -33.84 -9.90 8.28
C ASP A 868 -32.36 -9.81 7.87
N SER A 869 -31.76 -8.63 7.99
CA SER A 869 -30.31 -8.42 7.79
C SER A 869 -29.48 -9.37 8.66
N GLY A 870 -28.49 -10.01 8.03
CA GLY A 870 -27.62 -11.06 8.58
C GLY A 870 -28.32 -12.28 9.16
N LYS A 871 -29.64 -12.47 8.98
CA LYS A 871 -30.31 -13.75 9.23
C LYS A 871 -30.10 -14.68 8.06
N VAL A 872 -30.02 -15.98 8.34
CA VAL A 872 -30.04 -16.99 7.28
C VAL A 872 -31.47 -17.08 6.73
N LEU A 873 -31.68 -16.53 5.54
CA LEU A 873 -32.96 -16.53 4.84
C LEU A 873 -33.22 -17.84 4.10
N GLU A 874 -32.15 -18.42 3.55
CA GLU A 874 -32.23 -19.61 2.72
C GLU A 874 -31.01 -20.50 2.95
N LYS A 875 -31.23 -21.82 2.83
CA LYS A 875 -30.18 -22.83 2.95
C LYS A 875 -30.24 -23.75 1.74
N LEU A 876 -29.10 -23.89 1.06
CA LEU A 876 -28.93 -24.80 -0.05
C LEU A 876 -28.03 -25.95 0.38
N PHE A 877 -28.49 -27.18 0.18
CA PHE A 877 -27.76 -28.40 0.50
C PHE A 877 -27.53 -29.24 -0.74
N LEU A 878 -26.29 -29.30 -1.21
CA LEU A 878 -25.83 -30.26 -2.20
C LEU A 878 -25.27 -31.49 -1.50
N GLN A 879 -25.70 -32.68 -1.90
CA GLN A 879 -25.17 -33.95 -1.40
C GLN A 879 -25.12 -35.02 -2.50
N ARG A 880 -24.09 -35.86 -2.46
CA ARG A 880 -24.04 -37.05 -3.30
C ARG A 880 -24.83 -38.20 -2.67
N LEU A 881 -25.77 -38.77 -3.42
CA LEU A 881 -26.60 -39.90 -3.03
C LEU A 881 -25.85 -41.23 -3.19
N LYS A 882 -26.37 -42.29 -2.56
CA LYS A 882 -25.74 -43.63 -2.58
C LYS A 882 -25.63 -44.24 -3.98
N ASN A 883 -26.53 -43.87 -4.88
CA ASN A 883 -26.58 -44.29 -6.29
C ASN A 883 -25.65 -43.45 -7.20
N GLY A 884 -24.90 -42.48 -6.65
CA GLY A 884 -23.95 -41.65 -7.41
C GLY A 884 -24.51 -40.32 -7.92
N GLU A 885 -25.83 -40.10 -7.81
CA GLU A 885 -26.50 -38.85 -8.20
C GLU A 885 -26.18 -37.69 -7.25
N LEU A 886 -26.30 -36.46 -7.74
CA LEU A 886 -26.19 -35.25 -6.92
C LEU A 886 -27.56 -34.66 -6.65
N GLN A 887 -27.90 -34.44 -5.39
CA GLN A 887 -29.14 -33.79 -5.00
C GLN A 887 -28.84 -32.41 -4.43
N VAL A 888 -29.53 -31.39 -4.94
CA VAL A 888 -29.54 -30.02 -4.39
C VAL A 888 -30.91 -29.77 -3.76
N THR A 889 -30.94 -29.37 -2.49
CA THR A 889 -32.18 -29.08 -1.73
C THR A 889 -32.12 -27.66 -1.20
N THR A 890 -33.13 -26.86 -1.53
CA THR A 890 -33.30 -25.49 -1.04
C THR A 890 -34.36 -25.48 0.05
N THR A 891 -34.04 -24.89 1.20
CA THR A 891 -34.98 -24.69 2.32
C THR A 891 -35.01 -23.23 2.73
N ASP A 892 -36.15 -22.74 3.19
CA ASP A 892 -36.24 -21.41 3.81
C ASP A 892 -35.57 -21.35 5.19
N SER A 893 -35.63 -20.18 5.82
CA SER A 893 -35.08 -19.90 7.15
C SER A 893 -35.61 -20.86 8.24
N THR A 894 -36.85 -21.33 8.11
CA THR A 894 -37.50 -22.28 9.03
C THR A 894 -37.09 -23.74 8.80
N GLY A 895 -36.40 -24.02 7.68
CA GLY A 895 -35.98 -25.37 7.29
C GLY A 895 -37.01 -26.13 6.46
N LYS A 896 -38.10 -25.47 6.03
CA LYS A 896 -39.09 -26.08 5.13
C LYS A 896 -38.51 -26.17 3.72
N VAL A 897 -38.62 -27.35 3.10
CA VAL A 897 -38.11 -27.60 1.74
C VAL A 897 -38.94 -26.84 0.71
N GLN A 898 -38.28 -25.95 -0.01
CA GLN A 898 -38.86 -25.16 -1.09
C GLN A 898 -38.65 -25.83 -2.45
N ARG A 899 -37.45 -26.39 -2.68
CA ARG A 899 -37.08 -27.02 -3.95
C ARG A 899 -36.13 -28.19 -3.74
N LYS A 900 -36.25 -29.21 -4.59
CA LYS A 900 -35.32 -30.33 -4.64
C LYS A 900 -35.00 -30.65 -6.10
N ILE A 901 -33.72 -30.80 -6.42
CA ILE A 901 -33.24 -31.07 -7.79
C ILE A 901 -32.26 -32.23 -7.73
N ILE A 902 -32.41 -33.21 -8.62
CA ILE A 902 -31.50 -34.35 -8.77
C ILE A 902 -30.78 -34.22 -10.11
N TYR A 903 -29.45 -34.24 -10.06
CA TYR A 903 -28.54 -34.14 -11.19
C TYR A 903 -27.84 -35.49 -11.39
N HIS A 904 -28.04 -36.08 -12.57
CA HIS A 904 -27.38 -37.32 -12.95
C HIS A 904 -26.14 -36.96 -13.77
N LEU A 905 -25.01 -36.79 -13.10
CA LEU A 905 -23.75 -36.41 -13.75
C LEU A 905 -23.30 -37.43 -14.80
N ASN A 906 -22.68 -36.95 -15.88
CA ASN A 906 -22.04 -37.84 -16.86
C ASN A 906 -20.93 -38.67 -16.19
N PRO A 907 -20.71 -39.96 -16.55
CA PRO A 907 -19.82 -40.88 -15.83
C PRO A 907 -18.37 -40.41 -15.60
N SER A 908 -17.82 -39.56 -16.47
CA SER A 908 -16.47 -38.99 -16.36
C SER A 908 -16.40 -37.68 -15.56
N THR A 909 -17.54 -37.11 -15.16
CA THR A 909 -17.60 -35.79 -14.52
C THR A 909 -17.19 -35.87 -13.07
N LYS A 910 -16.16 -35.09 -12.71
CA LYS A 910 -15.68 -34.92 -11.34
C LYS A 910 -16.07 -33.52 -10.83
N LEU A 911 -16.74 -33.46 -9.68
CA LEU A 911 -17.08 -32.20 -9.00
C LEU A 911 -15.86 -31.74 -8.20
N ASP A 912 -14.94 -31.04 -8.86
CA ASP A 912 -13.69 -30.56 -8.27
C ASP A 912 -13.92 -29.47 -7.21
N SER A 913 -12.96 -29.28 -6.31
CA SER A 913 -12.97 -28.23 -5.29
C SER A 913 -13.14 -26.80 -5.82
N SER A 914 -12.75 -26.52 -7.06
CA SER A 914 -12.95 -25.22 -7.73
C SER A 914 -14.41 -24.90 -8.07
N PHE A 915 -15.33 -25.88 -8.01
CA PHE A 915 -16.75 -25.68 -8.25
C PHE A 915 -17.38 -24.64 -7.32
N VAL A 916 -16.92 -24.53 -6.07
CA VAL A 916 -17.45 -23.53 -5.12
C VAL A 916 -17.04 -22.10 -5.43
N LEU A 917 -16.07 -21.87 -6.34
CA LEU A 917 -15.68 -20.53 -6.79
C LEU A 917 -16.72 -19.92 -7.75
N LEU A 918 -17.65 -20.74 -8.25
CA LEU A 918 -18.73 -20.29 -9.08
C LEU A 918 -19.81 -19.65 -8.20
N SER A 919 -20.45 -18.58 -8.68
CA SER A 919 -21.68 -18.07 -8.05
C SER A 919 -22.72 -19.19 -8.02
N GLU A 920 -23.69 -19.12 -7.10
CA GLU A 920 -24.76 -20.14 -6.99
C GLU A 920 -25.48 -20.41 -8.33
N GLU A 921 -25.72 -19.37 -9.11
CA GLU A 921 -26.25 -19.47 -10.48
C GLU A 921 -25.31 -20.26 -11.40
N ARG A 922 -24.02 -19.91 -11.41
CA ARG A 922 -23.00 -20.64 -12.21
C ARG A 922 -22.77 -22.06 -11.72
N GLN A 923 -22.95 -22.35 -10.43
CA GLN A 923 -22.94 -23.70 -9.88
C GLN A 923 -24.13 -24.51 -10.42
N ALA A 924 -25.33 -23.93 -10.43
CA ALA A 924 -26.52 -24.55 -11.00
C ALA A 924 -26.34 -24.80 -12.51
N ASP A 925 -25.87 -23.80 -13.27
CA ASP A 925 -25.58 -23.94 -14.70
C ASP A 925 -24.53 -25.02 -14.97
N TRP A 926 -23.45 -25.04 -14.19
CA TRP A 926 -22.42 -26.07 -14.32
C TRP A 926 -23.00 -27.47 -14.10
N LEU A 927 -23.83 -27.66 -13.07
CA LEU A 927 -24.49 -28.94 -12.79
C LEU A 927 -25.43 -29.35 -13.92
N VAL A 928 -26.19 -28.41 -14.50
CA VAL A 928 -27.04 -28.67 -15.67
C VAL A 928 -26.21 -29.10 -16.87
N HIS A 929 -25.12 -28.39 -17.19
CA HIS A 929 -24.28 -28.67 -18.36
C HIS A 929 -23.50 -29.99 -18.26
N HIS A 930 -23.20 -30.46 -17.05
CA HIS A 930 -22.42 -31.67 -16.83
C HIS A 930 -23.28 -32.89 -16.42
N SER A 931 -24.60 -32.76 -16.50
CA SER A 931 -25.54 -33.86 -16.24
C SER A 931 -26.10 -34.45 -17.52
N ALA A 932 -26.24 -35.78 -17.55
CA ALA A 932 -26.99 -36.50 -18.57
C ALA A 932 -28.50 -36.21 -18.47
N THR A 933 -29.02 -36.10 -17.23
CA THR A 933 -30.40 -35.72 -16.95
C THR A 933 -30.50 -34.88 -15.67
N VAL A 934 -31.48 -33.99 -15.62
CA VAL A 934 -31.81 -33.15 -14.45
C VAL A 934 -33.28 -33.33 -14.11
N THR A 935 -33.57 -33.66 -12.86
CA THR A 935 -34.93 -33.93 -12.36
C THR A 935 -35.32 -32.90 -11.30
N TYR A 936 -36.42 -32.20 -11.52
CA TYR A 936 -36.97 -31.23 -10.55
C TYR A 936 -38.08 -31.87 -9.73
N LEU A 937 -37.93 -31.91 -8.41
CA LEU A 937 -38.89 -32.45 -7.47
C LEU A 937 -39.53 -31.30 -6.68
N LYS A 938 -40.84 -31.12 -6.88
CA LYS A 938 -41.69 -30.20 -6.13
C LYS A 938 -42.36 -30.99 -4.99
N ASN A 939 -42.27 -30.54 -3.74
CA ASN A 939 -43.19 -30.99 -2.69
C ASN A 939 -44.39 -30.01 -2.71
N SER A 940 -45.65 -30.40 -2.81
CA SER A 940 -46.34 -31.68 -2.66
C SER A 940 -47.64 -31.67 -3.47
N VAL A 941 -48.08 -32.86 -3.88
CA VAL A 941 -49.31 -33.24 -4.63
C VAL A 941 -49.09 -33.45 -6.15
N GLN A 942 -49.10 -34.74 -6.51
CA GLN A 942 -49.23 -35.36 -7.84
C GLN A 942 -48.19 -35.06 -8.94
N ASN A 943 -47.53 -36.16 -9.34
CA ASN A 943 -46.99 -36.51 -10.66
C ASN A 943 -46.65 -35.37 -11.63
N GLU A 944 -45.36 -35.19 -11.92
CA GLU A 944 -44.79 -35.40 -13.26
C GLU A 944 -43.25 -35.27 -13.21
N LEU A 945 -42.56 -36.31 -13.65
CA LEU A 945 -41.11 -36.33 -13.88
C LEU A 945 -40.83 -35.58 -15.18
N ALA A 946 -40.41 -34.31 -15.11
CA ALA A 946 -39.84 -33.64 -16.27
C ALA A 946 -38.36 -34.04 -16.41
N VAL A 947 -38.11 -35.10 -17.19
CA VAL A 947 -36.75 -35.49 -17.63
C VAL A 947 -36.43 -34.70 -18.89
N VAL A 948 -35.46 -33.79 -18.83
CA VAL A 948 -34.87 -33.19 -20.04
C VAL A 948 -33.69 -34.07 -20.47
N GLN A 949 -33.86 -34.85 -21.54
CA GLN A 949 -32.78 -35.54 -22.25
C GLN A 949 -32.26 -34.66 -23.39
N ARG A 950 -30.96 -34.38 -23.45
CA ARG A 950 -30.31 -33.83 -24.67
C ARG A 950 -29.92 -35.00 -25.58
N ASN A 951 -30.59 -35.11 -26.72
CA ASN A 951 -30.15 -35.92 -27.85
C ASN A 951 -29.18 -35.11 -28.71
N ASP A 952 -27.90 -35.51 -28.72
CA ASP A 952 -26.96 -35.14 -29.77
C ASP A 952 -27.28 -35.95 -31.04
N SER A 953 -27.64 -35.26 -32.14
CA SER A 953 -27.16 -35.50 -33.52
C SER A 953 -28.14 -35.02 -34.60
N ALA A 954 -27.80 -33.93 -35.30
CA ALA A 954 -28.29 -33.69 -36.67
C ALA A 954 -27.33 -32.79 -37.49
N LYS A 955 -26.45 -33.46 -38.24
CA LYS A 955 -25.91 -33.19 -39.58
C LYS A 955 -25.44 -31.78 -40.00
N ARG A 956 -24.14 -31.73 -40.32
CA ARG A 956 -23.49 -30.87 -41.32
C ARG A 956 -24.29 -30.76 -42.63
N SER A 957 -24.49 -29.54 -43.12
CA SER A 957 -24.38 -29.22 -44.55
C SER A 957 -23.50 -27.98 -44.74
N LYS A 958 -22.57 -28.05 -45.70
CA LYS A 958 -21.62 -27.01 -46.11
C LYS A 958 -22.02 -26.51 -47.50
N ARG A 959 -22.04 -25.17 -47.66
CA ARG A 959 -21.76 -24.32 -48.87
C ARG A 959 -22.72 -23.11 -48.79
N GLY A 960 -22.33 -21.84 -48.70
CA GLY A 960 -21.03 -21.17 -48.78
C GLY A 960 -21.08 -20.09 -49.86
N VAL A 961 -21.06 -18.81 -49.50
CA VAL A 961 -20.55 -17.68 -50.32
C VAL A 961 -19.92 -16.64 -49.37
N SER A 962 -18.77 -16.14 -49.81
CA SER A 962 -17.74 -15.33 -49.14
C SER A 962 -17.97 -13.82 -49.32
N LEU A 963 -17.38 -12.97 -48.46
CA LEU A 963 -16.36 -11.97 -48.84
C LEU A 963 -15.82 -11.12 -47.65
N ARG A 964 -14.50 -11.24 -47.45
CA ARG A 964 -13.44 -10.22 -47.17
C ARG A 964 -13.42 -9.36 -45.89
N SER A 965 -12.42 -9.68 -45.05
CA SER A 965 -11.30 -8.89 -44.50
C SER A 965 -11.37 -7.35 -44.40
N ASN A 966 -11.02 -6.79 -43.21
CA ASN A 966 -9.75 -6.07 -42.98
C ASN A 966 -9.63 -5.44 -41.57
N ASN A 967 -8.47 -5.67 -40.94
CA ASN A 967 -7.61 -4.78 -40.15
C ASN A 967 -8.14 -3.63 -39.25
N LYS A 968 -7.47 -3.54 -38.08
CA LYS A 968 -6.88 -2.38 -37.35
C LYS A 968 -7.40 -2.04 -35.95
N LEU A 969 -6.41 -1.85 -35.06
CA LEU A 969 -6.41 -1.04 -33.84
C LEU A 969 -7.23 0.25 -33.99
N GLY A 970 -7.95 0.64 -32.93
CA GLY A 970 -8.54 1.97 -32.78
C GLY A 970 -9.32 2.12 -31.47
N THR A 971 -8.75 2.91 -30.57
CA THR A 971 -9.28 3.49 -29.33
C THR A 971 -10.72 4.02 -29.39
N ALA A 972 -11.56 3.70 -28.40
CA ALA A 972 -12.51 4.61 -27.72
C ALA A 972 -13.35 3.88 -26.64
N LEU A 973 -13.24 4.33 -25.38
CA LEU A 973 -14.30 4.27 -24.33
C LEU A 973 -15.47 5.22 -24.74
N PRO A 974 -16.66 5.29 -24.08
CA PRO A 974 -17.08 4.76 -22.76
C PRO A 974 -18.53 4.17 -22.65
N GLN A 975 -18.86 3.64 -21.45
CA GLN A 975 -20.19 3.61 -20.75
C GLN A 975 -21.36 2.79 -21.37
N THR A 976 -22.25 2.06 -20.68
CA THR A 976 -22.73 1.94 -19.27
C THR A 976 -23.41 0.57 -19.03
N SER A 977 -23.49 0.17 -17.74
CA SER A 977 -24.58 -0.57 -17.05
C SER A 977 -25.01 -1.99 -17.45
N GLU A 978 -24.71 -2.95 -16.57
CA GLU A 978 -25.59 -4.02 -16.02
C GLU A 978 -24.71 -4.76 -14.99
N GLN A 979 -24.82 -4.55 -13.68
CA GLN A 979 -25.98 -4.87 -12.86
C GLN A 979 -26.24 -3.77 -11.83
N THR A 980 -27.37 -3.10 -11.98
CA THR A 980 -28.12 -2.56 -10.85
C THR A 980 -28.75 -3.70 -10.06
N SER A 981 -28.74 -3.53 -8.74
CA SER A 981 -29.76 -4.00 -7.79
C SER A 981 -31.10 -4.35 -8.44
N HIS A 982 -31.66 -5.52 -8.15
CA HIS A 982 -33.12 -5.70 -8.04
C HIS A 982 -33.49 -6.87 -7.13
N LYS A 983 -34.05 -6.50 -5.97
CA LYS A 983 -35.20 -7.06 -5.27
C LYS A 983 -35.48 -8.56 -5.41
N THR A 984 -35.33 -9.27 -4.30
CA THR A 984 -36.09 -10.49 -4.02
C THR A 984 -37.58 -10.18 -3.89
N THR A 985 -38.41 -10.85 -4.69
CA THR A 985 -39.76 -11.23 -4.26
C THR A 985 -40.00 -12.69 -4.63
N MET A 986 -40.36 -13.48 -3.62
CA MET A 986 -40.77 -14.87 -3.77
C MET A 986 -42.04 -15.04 -4.62
N LEU A 987 -42.17 -16.26 -5.18
CA LEU A 987 -43.36 -16.98 -5.66
C LEU A 987 -43.71 -16.95 -7.17
N ALA A 988 -43.38 -18.09 -7.78
CA ALA A 988 -44.15 -18.86 -8.79
C ALA A 988 -44.19 -18.41 -10.27
N SER A 989 -44.15 -19.44 -11.13
CA SER A 989 -44.54 -19.51 -12.57
C SER A 989 -43.63 -18.80 -13.58
N LEU A 990 -43.30 -19.29 -14.79
CA LEU A 990 -43.74 -20.36 -15.71
C LEU A 990 -42.57 -20.49 -16.75
N GLY A 991 -42.21 -21.56 -17.43
CA GLY A 991 -43.02 -22.58 -18.10
C GLY A 991 -43.44 -22.15 -19.52
N ILE A 992 -42.68 -22.60 -20.55
CA ILE A 992 -43.09 -22.88 -21.94
C ILE A 992 -42.85 -21.78 -23.02
N LEU A 993 -42.44 -22.30 -24.19
CA LEU A 993 -41.90 -21.69 -25.41
C LEU A 993 -43.02 -21.41 -26.45
N VAL A 994 -42.71 -20.51 -27.39
CA VAL A 994 -43.27 -20.31 -28.77
C VAL A 994 -44.31 -19.21 -28.96
N SER A 995 -43.89 -18.13 -29.66
CA SER A 995 -44.57 -17.29 -30.68
C SER A 995 -43.63 -16.09 -30.96
N PHE A 996 -43.36 -15.53 -32.15
CA PHE A 996 -43.70 -15.74 -33.55
C PHE A 996 -42.73 -14.84 -34.36
N PHE A 997 -42.39 -15.21 -35.61
CA PHE A 997 -41.69 -14.34 -36.57
C PHE A 997 -42.56 -13.13 -36.95
N ALA A 998 -41.98 -11.94 -37.12
CA ALA A 998 -42.15 -11.06 -38.29
C ALA A 998 -41.68 -9.63 -37.98
N GLY A 999 -40.88 -9.03 -38.87
CA GLY A 999 -40.65 -7.58 -38.88
C GLY A 999 -39.22 -7.16 -39.22
N VAL A 1000 -38.83 -7.34 -40.47
CA VAL A 1000 -37.74 -6.58 -41.11
C VAL A 1000 -38.19 -5.13 -41.26
N GLY A 1001 -37.26 -4.17 -41.08
CA GLY A 1001 -37.29 -2.93 -41.87
C GLY A 1001 -36.99 -1.65 -41.11
N GLU A 1002 -35.84 -1.05 -41.46
CA GLU A 1002 -35.65 0.39 -41.70
C GLU A 1002 -35.85 1.39 -40.55
N PHE A 1003 -35.24 2.58 -40.50
CA PHE A 1003 -34.10 3.24 -41.13
C PHE A 1003 -34.08 4.63 -40.47
N LEU A 1004 -32.89 5.09 -40.07
CA LEU A 1004 -32.45 6.49 -40.00
C LEU A 1004 -33.11 7.57 -39.11
N ARG A 1005 -32.17 8.35 -38.53
CA ARG A 1005 -32.15 9.83 -38.32
C ARG A 1005 -33.09 10.38 -37.25
N GLY A 1006 -32.73 11.41 -36.48
CA GLY A 1006 -31.60 12.34 -36.47
C GLY A 1006 -31.46 12.95 -35.06
N ARG A 1007 -30.26 13.34 -34.62
CA ARG A 1007 -29.59 14.63 -34.87
C ARG A 1007 -30.13 15.76 -33.98
N ARG A 1008 -29.16 16.44 -33.33
CA ARG A 1008 -29.19 17.80 -32.74
C ARG A 1008 -29.84 17.90 -31.37
N ASP A 1009 -29.41 18.76 -30.47
CA ASP A 1009 -28.24 19.64 -30.27
C ASP A 1009 -28.48 20.17 -28.83
N GLU A 1010 -27.43 20.32 -28.03
CA GLU A 1010 -27.21 21.20 -26.85
C GLU A 1010 -26.42 20.49 -25.74
#